data_AF-A0AAW8VZL4-F1
#
_entry.id   AF-A0AAW8VZL4-F1
#
_cell.length_a   1.000
_cell.length_b   1.000
_cell.length_c   1.000
_cell.angle_alpha   90.00
_cell.angle_beta   90.00
_cell.angle_gamma   90.00
#
_symmetry.space_group_name_H-M   'P 1'
#
loop_
_entity.id
_entity.type
_entity.pdbx_description
1 polymer ?
#
loop_
_entity_poly.entity_id
_entity_poly.type
_entity_poly.pdbx_seq_one_letter_code
_entity_poly.pdbx_strand_id
1 'polypeptide(L)'
;MTKSRTVEVNVTQSTLVGQTAQVTADNAASQAGSADSAALIAQSMANAAKADADSNYNYANSEIAVQSTATAKAQSTADNAFSQAQAVGSQASAGIQNNSTATAKAQSTADNAFSQATTAIDNGKVTSQAVTDLKDGSKLTIAELENGLATKVANSEYASYQTQTASQIASKVDNGAFSAYQTQTADLLAQKVATSDFSAYQATTAKSIDNKVSSNDFNTYKTQTADLIDDKVSSSEYASDKTQTASEIADRVSNSAFSTYQTQTASQIASKVDNGAFSAYQTTTADLIAQKVATSDFSAYQATTAKAISSKVESSDFNTYKTQTAGMIASKVSTVDFNNLKISNRNLALGTATPFTMTGNGSTNNAVDMYSTSGTIAKGTTLTVTFDITSTKSEGTYYIQFTGGTWQDVMGSRQSLVSGTQHHSYTFTTTDNFSDGLQLRLDNATAKVTVSNFIISESSKEVSWTPAPEDQATQSQITQLSHDINLRVTKGDLIDQINIQAGNTLISSSGQLTLAADTIYFDTKKPVIIPSANITGTLNGKTITGSTINGTTFNAGDISTDANNTNKVYPFHISDGGNATATAFNTMDVKQSAMVPGGLRLKYRATSSSDTKYGAYDVTLEADQLVLNSGYTTGKDTTFSQSVSGTQLTGQVVVSPLDGLRLYGDTQTIHFNGMSADTTPKGIAFTPYGNINATGTQGTWYLGHDNSLQTANFGIDSAGSNLINFYRPLFVDEIGALTSSNGHALLIHGDDNGESGSTGQMLFRKDSRSAQVVSASIYNRTYSSGSNVKVTSYGTLGRVTSASKYKLDITKETSLEPANKLLSIDRSSWVDKSSAELLADSKTNGTELSEPEINVNRHYGLIAEDLIKAGLDEFVIKGDKGQAEGIEYDRLWITLIPKIRQLSNENIQNKMTISKLESEIKELKQER
;
A
#
# COMPACT_ATOMS: atom_id res chain seq x y z
N MET A 1 -52.06 -115.60 29.10
CA MET A 1 -50.83 -114.95 29.62
C MET A 1 -49.75 -115.17 28.57
N THR A 2 -49.05 -114.21 27.96
CA THR A 2 -48.89 -112.76 28.14
C THR A 2 -48.22 -112.20 26.86
N LYS A 3 -48.48 -110.92 26.53
CA LYS A 3 -47.71 -110.03 25.62
C LYS A 3 -47.73 -110.30 24.10
N SER A 4 -48.71 -109.69 23.43
CA SER A 4 -48.54 -109.18 22.05
C SER A 4 -49.40 -107.92 21.87
N ARG A 5 -49.04 -106.81 22.54
CA ARG A 5 -49.74 -105.52 22.43
C ARG A 5 -48.88 -104.29 22.77
N THR A 6 -47.62 -104.28 22.35
CA THR A 6 -46.70 -103.16 22.66
C THR A 6 -45.89 -102.64 21.47
N VAL A 7 -45.96 -103.26 20.29
CA VAL A 7 -45.14 -102.84 19.13
C VAL A 7 -45.87 -101.89 18.18
N GLU A 8 -47.20 -101.98 18.03
CA GLU A 8 -47.95 -101.12 17.08
C GLU A 8 -48.23 -99.69 17.57
N VAL A 9 -48.16 -99.42 18.87
CA VAL A 9 -48.46 -98.07 19.43
C VAL A 9 -47.25 -97.12 19.38
N ASN A 10 -46.02 -97.65 19.43
CA ASN A 10 -44.81 -96.81 19.44
C ASN A 10 -44.40 -96.30 18.05
N VAL A 11 -44.73 -97.02 16.97
CA VAL A 11 -44.37 -96.63 15.60
C VAL A 11 -45.24 -95.46 15.12
N THR A 12 -46.52 -95.41 15.49
CA THR A 12 -47.44 -94.34 15.09
C THR A 12 -47.15 -93.02 15.81
N GLN A 13 -46.79 -93.04 17.10
CA GLN A 13 -46.48 -91.82 17.85
C GLN A 13 -45.12 -91.22 17.47
N SER A 14 -44.11 -92.05 17.19
CA SER A 14 -42.80 -91.62 16.66
C SER A 14 -42.93 -90.97 15.27
N THR A 15 -43.76 -91.54 14.40
CA THR A 15 -43.96 -91.01 13.04
C THR A 15 -44.73 -89.69 13.06
N LEU A 16 -45.71 -89.52 13.95
CA LEU A 16 -46.48 -88.28 14.10
C LEU A 16 -45.63 -87.14 14.69
N VAL A 17 -44.75 -87.43 15.65
CA VAL A 17 -43.80 -86.45 16.21
C VAL A 17 -42.76 -86.03 15.16
N GLY A 18 -42.27 -86.96 14.34
CA GLY A 18 -41.37 -86.67 13.22
C GLY A 18 -42.02 -85.78 12.16
N GLN A 19 -43.27 -86.05 11.78
CA GLN A 19 -44.01 -85.22 10.83
C GLN A 19 -44.31 -83.82 11.38
N THR A 20 -44.64 -83.70 12.67
CA THR A 20 -44.90 -82.39 13.31
C THR A 20 -43.62 -81.57 13.43
N ALA A 21 -42.49 -82.20 13.75
CA ALA A 21 -41.18 -81.55 13.76
C ALA A 21 -40.75 -81.07 12.37
N GLN A 22 -40.98 -81.87 11.33
CA GLN A 22 -40.69 -81.49 9.94
C GLN A 22 -41.56 -80.31 9.49
N VAL A 23 -42.88 -80.33 9.73
CA VAL A 23 -43.77 -79.21 9.40
C VAL A 23 -43.38 -77.93 10.15
N THR A 24 -42.93 -78.06 11.41
CA THR A 24 -42.44 -76.91 12.18
C THR A 24 -41.13 -76.36 11.61
N ALA A 25 -40.21 -77.23 11.18
CA ALA A 25 -38.97 -76.84 10.53
C ALA A 25 -39.21 -76.18 9.16
N ASP A 26 -40.13 -76.73 8.36
CA ASP A 26 -40.49 -76.19 7.04
C ASP A 26 -41.19 -74.82 7.18
N ASN A 27 -42.05 -74.65 8.19
CA ASN A 27 -42.66 -73.36 8.51
C ASN A 27 -41.64 -72.34 8.99
N ALA A 28 -40.67 -72.74 9.82
CA ALA A 28 -39.58 -71.88 10.26
C ALA A 28 -38.67 -71.46 9.09
N ALA A 29 -38.36 -72.37 8.18
CA ALA A 29 -37.59 -72.08 6.96
C ALA A 29 -38.34 -71.13 6.02
N SER A 30 -39.66 -71.32 5.86
CA SER A 30 -40.52 -70.43 5.07
C SER A 30 -40.62 -69.02 5.68
N GLN A 31 -40.73 -68.92 7.01
CA GLN A 31 -40.69 -67.65 7.73
C GLN A 31 -39.33 -66.97 7.63
N ALA A 32 -38.23 -67.72 7.71
CA ALA A 32 -36.88 -67.20 7.50
C ALA A 32 -36.71 -66.65 6.06
N GLY A 33 -37.18 -67.37 5.05
CA GLY A 33 -37.16 -66.89 3.65
C GLY A 33 -38.03 -65.65 3.44
N SER A 34 -39.16 -65.54 4.16
CA SER A 34 -40.01 -64.34 4.14
C SER A 34 -39.35 -63.16 4.84
N ALA A 35 -38.63 -63.39 5.95
CA ALA A 35 -37.86 -62.37 6.66
C ALA A 35 -36.67 -61.87 5.83
N ASP A 36 -35.94 -62.75 5.15
CA ASP A 36 -34.88 -62.38 4.22
C ASP A 36 -35.42 -61.56 3.04
N SER A 37 -36.57 -61.96 2.49
CA SER A 37 -37.24 -61.20 1.43
C SER A 37 -37.65 -59.80 1.91
N ALA A 38 -38.20 -59.68 3.13
CA ALA A 38 -38.55 -58.40 3.74
C ALA A 38 -37.33 -57.52 4.01
N ALA A 39 -36.21 -58.10 4.46
CA ALA A 39 -34.94 -57.41 4.65
C ALA A 39 -34.36 -56.89 3.33
N LEU A 40 -34.42 -57.69 2.26
CA LEU A 40 -33.99 -57.29 0.91
C LEU A 40 -34.87 -56.17 0.34
N ILE A 41 -36.20 -56.22 0.55
CA ILE A 41 -37.12 -55.14 0.16
C ILE A 41 -36.80 -53.86 0.94
N ALA A 42 -36.60 -53.95 2.26
CA ALA A 42 -36.24 -52.80 3.09
C ALA A 42 -34.90 -52.17 2.65
N GLN A 43 -33.90 -53.00 2.33
CA GLN A 43 -32.61 -52.53 1.80
C GLN A 43 -32.78 -51.85 0.43
N SER A 44 -33.61 -52.42 -0.45
CA SER A 44 -33.91 -51.82 -1.76
C SER A 44 -34.61 -50.46 -1.60
N MET A 45 -35.56 -50.34 -0.66
CA MET A 45 -36.25 -49.08 -0.37
C MET A 45 -35.30 -48.03 0.22
N ALA A 46 -34.40 -48.43 1.13
CA ALA A 46 -33.39 -47.55 1.69
C ALA A 46 -32.41 -47.05 0.61
N ASN A 47 -32.00 -47.93 -0.32
CA ASN A 47 -31.14 -47.56 -1.45
C ASN A 47 -31.85 -46.59 -2.40
N ALA A 48 -33.14 -46.79 -2.68
CA ALA A 48 -33.94 -45.88 -3.49
C ALA A 48 -34.07 -44.50 -2.82
N ALA A 49 -34.41 -44.46 -1.52
CA ALA A 49 -34.50 -43.21 -0.76
C ALA A 49 -33.16 -42.46 -0.71
N LYS A 50 -32.04 -43.18 -0.61
CA LYS A 50 -30.70 -42.58 -0.72
C LYS A 50 -30.43 -42.01 -2.11
N ALA A 51 -30.80 -42.73 -3.17
CA ALA A 51 -30.62 -42.25 -4.55
C ALA A 51 -31.44 -40.97 -4.81
N ASP A 52 -32.67 -40.90 -4.30
CA ASP A 52 -33.52 -39.71 -4.40
C ASP A 52 -32.93 -38.53 -3.61
N ALA A 53 -32.38 -38.78 -2.42
CA ALA A 53 -31.71 -37.75 -1.62
C ALA A 53 -30.43 -37.23 -2.29
N ASP A 54 -29.61 -38.12 -2.85
CA ASP A 54 -28.40 -37.75 -3.61
C ASP A 54 -28.78 -36.96 -4.88
N SER A 55 -29.87 -37.33 -5.55
CA SER A 55 -30.40 -36.60 -6.71
C SER A 55 -30.85 -35.18 -6.35
N ASN A 56 -31.61 -35.02 -5.27
CA ASN A 56 -32.04 -33.71 -4.77
C ASN A 56 -30.86 -32.84 -4.32
N TYR A 57 -29.85 -33.44 -3.67
CA TYR A 57 -28.64 -32.73 -3.29
C TYR A 57 -27.84 -32.24 -4.51
N ASN A 58 -27.69 -33.09 -5.52
CA ASN A 58 -27.03 -32.71 -6.77
C ASN A 58 -27.78 -31.61 -7.52
N TYR A 59 -29.11 -31.67 -7.56
CA TYR A 59 -29.95 -30.64 -8.14
C TYR A 59 -29.79 -29.30 -7.40
N ALA A 60 -29.86 -29.30 -6.06
CA ALA A 60 -29.66 -28.10 -5.25
C ALA A 60 -28.27 -27.48 -5.47
N ASN A 61 -27.22 -28.31 -5.54
CA ASN A 61 -25.87 -27.84 -5.84
C ASN A 61 -25.75 -27.26 -7.26
N SER A 62 -26.42 -27.85 -8.26
CA SER A 62 -26.44 -27.28 -9.61
C SER A 62 -27.16 -25.93 -9.65
N GLU A 63 -28.27 -25.78 -8.93
CA GLU A 63 -29.00 -24.51 -8.84
C GLU A 63 -28.16 -23.43 -8.13
N ILE A 64 -27.44 -23.79 -7.06
CA ILE A 64 -26.50 -22.89 -6.37
C ILE A 64 -25.38 -22.45 -7.32
N ALA A 65 -24.83 -23.37 -8.13
CA ALA A 65 -23.79 -23.03 -9.10
C ALA A 65 -24.31 -22.09 -10.21
N VAL A 66 -25.55 -22.30 -10.68
CA VAL A 66 -26.22 -21.42 -11.64
C VAL A 66 -26.43 -20.02 -11.03
N GLN A 67 -26.93 -19.93 -9.79
CA GLN A 67 -27.14 -18.67 -9.08
C GLN A 67 -25.82 -17.94 -8.79
N SER A 68 -24.77 -18.68 -8.43
CA SER A 68 -23.42 -18.13 -8.22
C SER A 68 -22.87 -17.54 -9.52
N THR A 69 -23.03 -18.25 -10.65
CA THR A 69 -22.64 -17.77 -11.98
C THR A 69 -23.42 -16.53 -12.40
N ALA A 70 -24.73 -16.50 -12.14
CA ALA A 70 -25.58 -15.34 -12.40
C ALA A 70 -25.16 -14.12 -11.56
N THR A 71 -24.82 -14.34 -10.28
CA THR A 71 -24.32 -13.31 -9.36
C THR A 71 -22.97 -12.75 -9.83
N ALA A 72 -22.04 -13.63 -10.23
CA ALA A 72 -20.75 -13.21 -10.78
C ALA A 72 -20.90 -12.38 -12.07
N LYS A 73 -21.83 -12.77 -12.95
CA LYS A 73 -22.14 -12.03 -14.18
C LYS A 73 -22.77 -10.65 -13.89
N ALA A 74 -23.66 -10.58 -12.89
CA ALA A 74 -24.24 -9.31 -12.42
C ALA A 74 -23.17 -8.39 -11.83
N GLN A 75 -22.26 -8.93 -11.00
CA GLN A 75 -21.14 -8.18 -10.43
C GLN A 75 -20.20 -7.65 -11.52
N SER A 76 -19.80 -8.50 -12.48
CA SER A 76 -18.96 -8.08 -13.61
C SER A 76 -19.60 -6.98 -14.46
N THR A 77 -20.92 -7.05 -14.66
CA THR A 77 -21.67 -6.01 -15.37
C THR A 77 -21.70 -4.69 -14.58
N ALA A 78 -21.84 -4.76 -13.25
CA ALA A 78 -21.80 -3.60 -12.37
C ALA A 78 -20.40 -2.96 -12.32
N ASP A 79 -19.35 -3.77 -12.22
CA ASP A 79 -17.96 -3.31 -12.22
C ASP A 79 -17.58 -2.63 -13.55
N ASN A 80 -18.07 -3.18 -14.67
CA ASN A 80 -17.88 -2.58 -15.99
C ASN A 80 -18.60 -1.22 -16.08
N ALA A 81 -19.86 -1.13 -15.63
CA ALA A 81 -20.61 0.12 -15.59
C ALA A 81 -19.93 1.17 -14.69
N PHE A 82 -19.41 0.76 -13.53
CA PHE A 82 -18.66 1.63 -12.62
C PHE A 82 -17.35 2.12 -13.23
N SER A 83 -16.63 1.25 -13.94
CA SER A 83 -15.39 1.59 -14.65
C SER A 83 -15.66 2.59 -15.79
N GLN A 84 -16.74 2.40 -16.56
CA GLN A 84 -17.15 3.37 -17.58
C GLN A 84 -17.54 4.71 -16.95
N ALA A 85 -18.24 4.72 -15.82
CA ALA A 85 -18.59 5.94 -15.10
C ALA A 85 -17.35 6.68 -14.59
N GLN A 86 -16.34 5.97 -14.07
CA GLN A 86 -15.06 6.56 -13.68
C GLN A 86 -14.33 7.16 -14.90
N ALA A 87 -14.28 6.47 -16.03
CA ALA A 87 -13.66 6.97 -17.25
C ALA A 87 -14.31 8.28 -17.74
N VAL A 88 -15.65 8.35 -17.71
CA VAL A 88 -16.40 9.58 -18.02
C VAL A 88 -16.11 10.68 -16.99
N GLY A 89 -16.02 10.35 -15.70
CA GLY A 89 -15.63 11.29 -14.65
C GLY A 89 -14.22 11.86 -14.83
N SER A 90 -13.26 11.02 -15.23
CA SER A 90 -11.90 11.44 -15.56
C SER A 90 -11.86 12.34 -16.81
N GLN A 91 -12.64 12.02 -17.84
CA GLN A 91 -12.77 12.87 -19.04
C GLN A 91 -13.39 14.24 -18.71
N ALA A 92 -14.44 14.27 -17.88
CA ALA A 92 -15.05 15.51 -17.42
C ALA A 92 -14.05 16.36 -16.59
N SER A 93 -13.30 15.71 -15.70
CA SER A 93 -12.26 16.37 -14.89
C SER A 93 -11.13 16.95 -15.77
N ALA A 94 -10.68 16.21 -16.79
CA ALA A 94 -9.71 16.69 -17.77
C ALA A 94 -10.24 17.88 -18.58
N GLY A 95 -11.52 17.85 -18.97
CA GLY A 95 -12.20 18.98 -19.62
C GLY A 95 -12.25 20.22 -18.74
N ILE A 96 -12.55 20.07 -17.45
CA ILE A 96 -12.55 21.17 -16.46
C ILE A 96 -11.14 21.74 -16.28
N GLN A 97 -10.11 20.90 -16.19
CA GLN A 97 -8.71 21.33 -16.07
C GLN A 97 -8.23 22.08 -17.31
N ASN A 98 -8.60 21.63 -18.51
CA ASN A 98 -8.30 22.35 -19.76
C ASN A 98 -8.97 23.73 -19.80
N ASN A 99 -10.23 23.84 -19.39
CA ASN A 99 -10.93 25.13 -19.29
C ASN A 99 -10.32 26.05 -18.23
N SER A 100 -9.93 25.51 -17.07
CA SER A 100 -9.23 26.25 -16.02
C SER A 100 -7.90 26.81 -16.53
N THR A 101 -7.13 25.99 -17.25
CA THR A 101 -5.86 26.39 -17.88
C THR A 101 -6.07 27.47 -18.94
N ALA A 102 -7.12 27.34 -19.77
CA ALA A 102 -7.47 28.36 -20.76
C ALA A 102 -7.87 29.69 -20.09
N THR A 103 -8.60 29.64 -18.97
CA THR A 103 -9.00 30.81 -18.18
C THR A 103 -7.79 31.49 -17.55
N ALA A 104 -6.87 30.72 -16.95
CA ALA A 104 -5.63 31.25 -16.39
C ALA A 104 -4.74 31.90 -17.46
N LYS A 105 -4.68 31.32 -18.67
CA LYS A 105 -3.95 31.89 -19.80
C LYS A 105 -4.58 33.19 -20.31
N ALA A 106 -5.91 33.26 -20.35
CA ALA A 106 -6.63 34.48 -20.69
C ALA A 106 -6.39 35.58 -19.64
N GLN A 107 -6.43 35.25 -18.35
CA GLN A 107 -6.13 36.18 -17.26
C GLN A 107 -4.68 36.69 -17.33
N SER A 108 -3.71 35.79 -17.51
CA SER A 108 -2.30 36.16 -17.71
C SER A 108 -2.10 37.11 -18.89
N THR A 109 -2.83 36.90 -19.98
CA THR A 109 -2.77 37.78 -21.16
C THR A 109 -3.38 39.15 -20.85
N ALA A 110 -4.48 39.19 -20.10
CA ALA A 110 -5.09 40.43 -19.65
C ALA A 110 -4.19 41.20 -18.66
N ASP A 111 -3.58 40.51 -17.70
CA ASP A 111 -2.63 41.10 -16.74
C ASP A 111 -1.39 41.65 -17.45
N ASN A 112 -0.89 40.94 -18.47
CA ASN A 112 0.21 41.42 -19.30
C ASN A 112 -0.17 42.69 -20.07
N ALA A 113 -1.35 42.71 -20.69
CA ALA A 113 -1.86 43.89 -21.40
C ALA A 113 -2.06 45.09 -20.45
N PHE A 114 -2.57 44.85 -19.23
CA PHE A 114 -2.73 45.88 -18.21
C PHE A 114 -1.38 46.43 -17.72
N SER A 115 -0.38 45.55 -17.53
CA SER A 115 0.99 45.95 -17.18
C SER A 115 1.65 46.78 -18.29
N GLN A 116 1.48 46.39 -19.56
CA GLN A 116 1.95 47.18 -20.70
C GLN A 116 1.26 48.54 -20.79
N ALA A 117 -0.06 48.60 -20.54
CA ALA A 117 -0.80 49.87 -20.50
C ALA A 117 -0.33 50.78 -19.35
N THR A 118 -0.09 50.22 -18.16
CA THR A 118 0.47 50.94 -17.01
C THR A 118 1.86 51.49 -17.32
N THR A 119 2.73 50.67 -17.93
CA THR A 119 4.07 51.07 -18.38
C THR A 119 4.01 52.19 -19.43
N ALA A 120 3.06 52.11 -20.37
CA ALA A 120 2.86 53.16 -21.37
C ALA A 120 2.37 54.48 -20.74
N ILE A 121 1.49 54.41 -19.73
CA ILE A 121 1.04 55.57 -18.95
C ILE A 121 2.21 56.17 -18.15
N ASP A 122 3.01 55.36 -17.48
CA ASP A 122 4.18 55.82 -16.71
C ASP A 122 5.27 56.40 -17.61
N ASN A 123 5.52 55.82 -18.79
CA ASN A 123 6.40 56.41 -19.81
C ASN A 123 5.82 57.72 -20.39
N GLY A 124 4.50 57.82 -20.56
CA GLY A 124 3.82 59.07 -20.85
C GLY A 124 4.02 60.13 -19.76
N LYS A 125 4.08 59.70 -18.50
CA LYS A 125 4.43 60.53 -17.32
C LYS A 125 5.91 60.94 -17.30
N VAL A 126 6.82 60.11 -17.82
CA VAL A 126 8.24 60.44 -18.04
C VAL A 126 8.40 61.45 -19.18
N THR A 127 7.48 61.48 -20.15
CA THR A 127 7.48 62.52 -21.21
C THR A 127 7.12 63.91 -20.66
N SER A 128 6.55 64.00 -19.45
CA SER A 128 6.41 65.25 -18.68
C SER A 128 7.66 65.67 -17.89
N GLN A 129 8.80 64.98 -18.03
CA GLN A 129 10.08 65.49 -17.53
C GLN A 129 10.51 66.77 -18.28
N ALA A 130 10.11 66.93 -19.54
CA ALA A 130 10.28 68.19 -20.30
C ALA A 130 9.48 69.38 -19.72
N VAL A 131 8.47 69.12 -18.87
CA VAL A 131 7.71 70.16 -18.14
C VAL A 131 8.40 70.52 -16.82
N THR A 132 9.16 69.59 -16.22
CA THR A 132 9.95 69.85 -15.01
C THR A 132 11.29 70.53 -15.34
N ASP A 133 11.89 70.20 -16.48
CA ASP A 133 13.14 70.80 -16.97
C ASP A 133 12.98 72.27 -17.41
N LEU A 134 11.73 72.77 -17.49
CA LEU A 134 11.43 74.20 -17.69
C LEU A 134 11.56 75.05 -16.41
N LYS A 135 11.83 74.44 -15.24
CA LYS A 135 11.98 75.18 -13.97
C LYS A 135 13.36 75.82 -13.76
N ASP A 136 14.36 75.46 -14.56
CA ASP A 136 15.72 76.00 -14.45
C ASP A 136 16.02 77.03 -15.56
N GLY A 137 15.31 78.17 -15.49
CA GLY A 137 15.74 79.44 -16.08
C GLY A 137 15.62 79.61 -17.61
N SER A 138 14.41 79.92 -18.10
CA SER A 138 14.20 80.46 -19.46
C SER A 138 13.84 81.95 -19.45
N LYS A 139 14.41 82.71 -20.41
CA LYS A 139 14.35 84.18 -20.52
C LYS A 139 13.17 84.72 -21.37
N LEU A 140 12.09 83.97 -21.53
CA LEU A 140 10.95 84.38 -22.37
C LEU A 140 9.88 85.13 -21.58
N THR A 141 9.24 86.12 -22.20
CA THR A 141 8.25 86.99 -21.56
C THR A 141 6.88 86.30 -21.45
N ILE A 142 6.07 86.69 -20.46
CA ILE A 142 4.73 86.11 -20.19
C ILE A 142 3.82 86.13 -21.43
N ALA A 143 3.93 87.17 -22.28
CA ALA A 143 3.16 87.28 -23.52
C ALA A 143 3.59 86.27 -24.61
N GLU A 144 4.88 85.91 -24.66
CA GLU A 144 5.39 84.87 -25.58
C GLU A 144 4.99 83.47 -25.13
N LEU A 145 4.88 83.26 -23.81
CA LEU A 145 4.34 82.03 -23.22
C LEU A 145 2.84 81.88 -23.47
N GLU A 146 2.04 82.95 -23.30
CA GLU A 146 0.60 82.91 -23.61
C GLU A 146 0.33 82.68 -25.09
N ASN A 147 1.09 83.32 -25.98
CA ASN A 147 0.91 83.16 -27.42
C ASN A 147 1.42 81.80 -27.92
N GLY A 148 2.50 81.27 -27.35
CA GLY A 148 3.01 79.92 -27.64
C GLY A 148 2.09 78.81 -27.11
N LEU A 149 1.46 79.02 -25.95
CA LEU A 149 0.48 78.10 -25.37
C LEU A 149 -0.84 78.11 -26.16
N ALA A 150 -1.32 79.29 -26.58
CA ALA A 150 -2.50 79.41 -27.43
C ALA A 150 -2.28 78.77 -28.82
N THR A 151 -1.08 78.92 -29.40
CA THR A 151 -0.76 78.34 -30.72
C THR A 151 -0.55 76.81 -30.66
N LYS A 152 -0.03 76.26 -29.55
CA LYS A 152 0.11 74.80 -29.36
C LYS A 152 -1.19 74.09 -28.99
N VAL A 153 -2.09 74.76 -28.25
CA VAL A 153 -3.41 74.19 -27.89
C VAL A 153 -4.40 74.30 -29.06
N ALA A 154 -4.23 75.28 -29.97
CA ALA A 154 -5.07 75.44 -31.16
C ALA A 154 -4.64 74.63 -32.39
N ASN A 155 -3.51 73.91 -32.33
CA ASN A 155 -3.05 73.09 -33.46
C ASN A 155 -4.00 71.89 -33.66
N SER A 156 -4.58 71.78 -34.84
CA SER A 156 -5.50 70.71 -35.28
C SER A 156 -4.95 69.30 -35.06
N GLU A 157 -3.64 69.16 -34.87
CA GLU A 157 -2.97 67.92 -34.52
C GLU A 157 -3.30 67.40 -33.10
N TYR A 158 -3.49 68.25 -32.09
CA TYR A 158 -3.81 67.80 -30.73
C TYR A 158 -5.28 67.35 -30.58
N ALA A 159 -6.20 68.05 -31.26
CA ALA A 159 -7.60 67.62 -31.37
C ALA A 159 -7.73 66.34 -32.21
N SER A 160 -6.94 66.19 -33.28
CA SER A 160 -6.80 64.93 -34.03
C SER A 160 -6.21 63.82 -33.17
N TYR A 161 -5.24 64.11 -32.30
CA TYR A 161 -4.66 63.12 -31.37
C TYR A 161 -5.64 62.69 -30.28
N GLN A 162 -6.45 63.60 -29.71
CA GLN A 162 -7.52 63.23 -28.79
C GLN A 162 -8.61 62.42 -29.50
N THR A 163 -8.97 62.79 -30.74
CA THR A 163 -9.97 62.04 -31.53
C THR A 163 -9.44 60.68 -31.96
N GLN A 164 -8.18 60.56 -32.38
CA GLN A 164 -7.53 59.28 -32.71
C GLN A 164 -7.28 58.43 -31.47
N THR A 165 -6.91 59.01 -30.32
CA THR A 165 -6.72 58.27 -29.07
C THR A 165 -8.05 57.81 -28.50
N ALA A 166 -9.10 58.65 -28.53
CA ALA A 166 -10.46 58.25 -28.16
C ALA A 166 -11.03 57.22 -29.15
N SER A 167 -10.78 57.36 -30.45
CA SER A 167 -11.22 56.39 -31.47
C SER A 167 -10.41 55.09 -31.44
N GLN A 168 -9.12 55.11 -31.04
CA GLN A 168 -8.30 53.91 -30.82
C GLN A 168 -8.68 53.21 -29.51
N ILE A 169 -8.96 53.95 -28.44
CA ILE A 169 -9.52 53.42 -27.19
C ILE A 169 -10.90 52.81 -27.44
N ALA A 170 -11.78 53.49 -28.17
CA ALA A 170 -13.10 52.96 -28.56
C ALA A 170 -13.00 51.76 -29.53
N SER A 171 -11.97 51.70 -30.40
CA SER A 171 -11.73 50.55 -31.28
C SER A 171 -11.11 49.33 -30.57
N LYS A 172 -10.42 49.54 -29.44
CA LYS A 172 -9.79 48.48 -28.64
C LYS A 172 -10.60 48.06 -27.41
N VAL A 173 -11.59 48.87 -27.04
CA VAL A 173 -12.57 48.59 -25.97
C VAL A 173 -13.97 48.70 -26.58
N ASP A 174 -14.27 47.88 -27.59
CA ASP A 174 -15.66 47.67 -27.95
C ASP A 174 -16.27 46.71 -26.94
N ASN A 175 -17.03 47.27 -26.00
CA ASN A 175 -17.88 46.51 -25.09
C ASN A 175 -18.83 45.58 -25.88
N GLY A 176 -19.08 45.86 -27.16
CA GLY A 176 -19.78 44.99 -28.11
C GLY A 176 -19.03 43.71 -28.48
N ALA A 177 -17.70 43.70 -28.58
CA ALA A 177 -16.93 42.49 -28.87
C ALA A 177 -16.77 41.58 -27.64
N PHE A 178 -16.59 42.17 -26.44
CA PHE A 178 -16.60 41.41 -25.18
C PHE A 178 -18.01 40.96 -24.80
N SER A 179 -19.04 41.79 -25.02
CA SER A 179 -20.44 41.38 -24.85
C SER A 179 -20.84 40.35 -25.89
N ALA A 180 -20.41 40.47 -27.16
CA ALA A 180 -20.62 39.43 -28.17
C ALA A 180 -19.87 38.15 -27.80
N TYR A 181 -18.66 38.22 -27.26
CA TYR A 181 -17.96 37.05 -26.76
C TYR A 181 -18.66 36.44 -25.53
N GLN A 182 -19.17 37.25 -24.59
CA GLN A 182 -19.96 36.76 -23.45
C GLN A 182 -21.28 36.16 -23.90
N THR A 183 -22.01 36.80 -24.81
CA THR A 183 -23.27 36.31 -25.38
C THR A 183 -23.02 35.06 -26.22
N GLN A 184 -22.00 35.03 -27.07
CA GLN A 184 -21.67 33.86 -27.90
C GLN A 184 -21.09 32.71 -27.07
N THR A 185 -20.36 32.99 -25.98
CA THR A 185 -19.92 31.98 -25.00
C THR A 185 -21.09 31.48 -24.16
N ALA A 186 -22.00 32.36 -23.74
CA ALA A 186 -23.24 31.99 -23.04
C ALA A 186 -24.20 31.22 -23.95
N ASP A 187 -24.27 31.56 -25.23
CA ASP A 187 -25.05 30.86 -26.26
C ASP A 187 -24.39 29.52 -26.63
N LEU A 188 -23.05 29.44 -26.70
CA LEU A 188 -22.33 28.16 -26.86
C LEU A 188 -22.45 27.27 -25.62
N LEU A 189 -22.44 27.84 -24.42
CA LEU A 189 -22.74 27.15 -23.16
C LEU A 189 -24.18 26.68 -23.14
N ALA A 190 -25.15 27.54 -23.50
CA ALA A 190 -26.56 27.19 -23.59
C ALA A 190 -26.83 26.16 -24.69
N GLN A 191 -26.14 26.22 -25.83
CA GLN A 191 -26.26 25.27 -26.93
C GLN A 191 -25.56 23.93 -26.63
N LYS A 192 -24.49 23.91 -25.82
CA LYS A 192 -23.87 22.66 -25.31
C LYS A 192 -24.65 22.04 -24.14
N VAL A 193 -25.24 22.85 -23.27
CA VAL A 193 -26.04 22.40 -22.11
C VAL A 193 -27.47 22.02 -22.54
N ALA A 194 -28.01 22.62 -23.60
CA ALA A 194 -29.31 22.33 -24.19
C ALA A 194 -29.18 21.77 -25.62
N THR A 195 -28.30 20.77 -25.83
CA THR A 195 -28.48 19.94 -27.02
C THR A 195 -29.74 19.11 -26.82
N SER A 196 -30.60 19.06 -27.83
CA SER A 196 -31.68 18.05 -27.91
C SER A 196 -31.15 16.65 -27.59
N ASP A 197 -29.87 16.41 -27.87
CA ASP A 197 -29.16 15.15 -27.65
C ASP A 197 -28.87 14.87 -26.17
N PHE A 198 -28.50 15.87 -25.34
CA PHE A 198 -28.33 15.66 -23.90
C PHE A 198 -29.67 15.50 -23.18
N SER A 199 -30.69 16.32 -23.53
CA SER A 199 -32.04 16.13 -23.00
C SER A 199 -32.67 14.82 -23.48
N ALA A 200 -32.42 14.38 -24.71
CA ALA A 200 -32.83 13.06 -25.21
C ALA A 200 -32.04 11.92 -24.57
N TYR A 201 -30.75 12.10 -24.27
CA TYR A 201 -29.95 11.13 -23.53
C TYR A 201 -30.42 11.00 -22.08
N GLN A 202 -30.73 12.11 -21.42
CA GLN A 202 -31.27 12.15 -20.07
C GLN A 202 -32.67 11.51 -20.03
N ALA A 203 -33.52 11.80 -21.01
CA ALA A 203 -34.84 11.18 -21.15
C ALA A 203 -34.75 9.67 -21.48
N THR A 204 -33.85 9.26 -22.38
CA THR A 204 -33.62 7.84 -22.75
C THR A 204 -33.01 7.06 -21.58
N THR A 205 -32.09 7.68 -20.83
CA THR A 205 -31.48 7.09 -19.63
C THR A 205 -32.50 6.98 -18.51
N ALA A 206 -33.28 8.03 -18.24
CA ALA A 206 -34.38 7.98 -17.27
C ALA A 206 -35.41 6.92 -17.64
N LYS A 207 -35.78 6.79 -18.93
CA LYS A 207 -36.72 5.78 -19.42
C LYS A 207 -36.14 4.36 -19.39
N SER A 208 -34.83 4.19 -19.61
CA SER A 208 -34.15 2.90 -19.48
C SER A 208 -33.98 2.48 -18.00
N ILE A 209 -33.77 3.45 -17.11
CA ILE A 209 -33.78 3.24 -15.66
C ILE A 209 -35.19 2.87 -15.21
N ASP A 210 -36.22 3.63 -15.58
CA ASP A 210 -37.61 3.33 -15.25
C ASP A 210 -38.05 1.96 -15.80
N ASN A 211 -37.67 1.58 -17.02
CA ASN A 211 -37.97 0.27 -17.57
C ASN A 211 -37.23 -0.88 -16.85
N LYS A 212 -36.02 -0.65 -16.33
CA LYS A 212 -35.28 -1.66 -15.55
C LYS A 212 -35.77 -1.77 -14.10
N VAL A 213 -36.16 -0.64 -13.50
CA VAL A 213 -36.66 -0.57 -12.11
C VAL A 213 -38.15 -0.96 -12.04
N SER A 214 -38.90 -0.79 -13.13
CA SER A 214 -40.32 -1.16 -13.24
C SER A 214 -40.55 -2.45 -14.03
N SER A 215 -39.50 -3.21 -14.36
CA SER A 215 -39.70 -4.50 -15.03
C SER A 215 -40.46 -5.43 -14.09
N ASN A 216 -41.42 -6.20 -14.65
CA ASN A 216 -42.14 -7.20 -13.87
C ASN A 216 -41.16 -8.14 -13.15
N ASP A 217 -40.05 -8.50 -13.80
CA ASP A 217 -39.03 -9.37 -13.23
C ASP A 217 -38.35 -8.77 -11.99
N PHE A 218 -38.00 -7.48 -11.98
CA PHE A 218 -37.39 -6.82 -10.82
C PHE A 218 -38.39 -6.66 -9.67
N ASN A 219 -39.64 -6.29 -9.98
CA ASN A 219 -40.69 -6.21 -8.96
C ASN A 219 -41.04 -7.57 -8.38
N THR A 220 -41.08 -8.63 -9.20
CA THR A 220 -41.24 -10.01 -8.74
C THR A 220 -40.06 -10.45 -7.87
N TYR A 221 -38.82 -10.17 -8.26
CA TYR A 221 -37.64 -10.49 -7.45
C TYR A 221 -37.65 -9.74 -6.10
N LYS A 222 -38.03 -8.45 -6.10
CA LYS A 222 -38.17 -7.64 -4.88
C LYS A 222 -39.23 -8.21 -3.94
N THR A 223 -40.41 -8.58 -4.47
CA THR A 223 -41.47 -9.20 -3.67
C THR A 223 -41.06 -10.58 -3.14
N GLN A 224 -40.50 -11.45 -3.99
CA GLN A 224 -40.03 -12.77 -3.56
C GLN A 224 -38.93 -12.70 -2.50
N THR A 225 -38.01 -11.74 -2.61
CA THR A 225 -36.96 -11.54 -1.60
C THR A 225 -37.55 -11.03 -0.29
N ALA A 226 -38.52 -10.12 -0.34
CA ALA A 226 -39.21 -9.63 0.86
C ALA A 226 -40.00 -10.76 1.53
N ASP A 227 -40.71 -11.59 0.77
CA ASP A 227 -41.48 -12.72 1.28
C ASP A 227 -40.56 -13.81 1.87
N LEU A 228 -39.41 -14.10 1.24
CA LEU A 228 -38.42 -15.05 1.78
C LEU A 228 -37.76 -14.54 3.06
N ILE A 229 -37.49 -13.25 3.16
CA ILE A 229 -36.97 -12.63 4.39
C ILE A 229 -38.05 -12.70 5.48
N ASP A 230 -39.30 -12.35 5.16
CA ASP A 230 -40.38 -12.40 6.14
C ASP A 230 -40.65 -13.84 6.61
N ASP A 231 -40.62 -14.83 5.71
CA ASP A 231 -40.78 -16.25 6.05
C ASP A 231 -39.63 -16.75 6.94
N LYS A 232 -38.39 -16.31 6.69
CA LYS A 232 -37.24 -16.67 7.54
C LYS A 232 -37.26 -16.01 8.91
N VAL A 233 -37.62 -14.72 8.98
CA VAL A 233 -37.55 -13.93 10.20
C VAL A 233 -38.80 -14.08 11.07
N SER A 234 -39.94 -14.43 10.46
CA SER A 234 -41.21 -14.73 11.13
C SER A 234 -41.42 -16.21 11.43
N SER A 235 -40.47 -17.08 11.02
CA SER A 235 -40.53 -18.51 11.36
C SER A 235 -40.54 -18.72 12.88
N SER A 236 -41.39 -19.65 13.34
CA SER A 236 -41.46 -20.03 14.75
C SER A 236 -40.13 -20.57 15.30
N GLU A 237 -39.27 -21.11 14.42
CA GLU A 237 -37.94 -21.60 14.74
C GLU A 237 -36.98 -20.44 15.09
N TYR A 238 -36.94 -19.36 14.31
CA TYR A 238 -36.08 -18.20 14.61
C TYR A 238 -36.49 -17.48 15.90
N ALA A 239 -37.80 -17.36 16.16
CA ALA A 239 -38.32 -16.80 17.40
C ALA A 239 -37.94 -17.65 18.64
N SER A 240 -37.95 -18.98 18.47
CA SER A 240 -37.51 -19.94 19.49
C SER A 240 -36.01 -19.80 19.78
N ASP A 241 -35.18 -19.79 18.73
CA ASP A 241 -33.72 -19.66 18.86
C ASP A 241 -33.29 -18.37 19.56
N LYS A 242 -33.96 -17.25 19.25
CA LYS A 242 -33.72 -15.96 19.91
C LYS A 242 -34.06 -16.01 21.41
N THR A 243 -35.17 -16.66 21.75
CA THR A 243 -35.61 -16.82 23.15
C THR A 243 -34.67 -17.75 23.92
N GLN A 244 -34.27 -18.86 23.31
CA GLN A 244 -33.36 -19.82 23.91
C GLN A 244 -31.95 -19.22 24.12
N THR A 245 -31.41 -18.53 23.12
CA THR A 245 -30.12 -17.84 23.23
C THR A 245 -30.12 -16.81 24.35
N ALA A 246 -31.19 -16.02 24.49
CA ALA A 246 -31.31 -15.05 25.57
C ALA A 246 -31.36 -15.72 26.95
N SER A 247 -32.03 -16.87 27.06
CA SER A 247 -32.11 -17.64 28.30
C SER A 247 -30.76 -18.28 28.68
N GLU A 248 -30.02 -18.82 27.71
CA GLU A 248 -28.70 -19.40 27.92
C GLU A 248 -27.65 -18.35 28.35
N ILE A 249 -27.73 -17.13 27.79
CA ILE A 249 -26.88 -16.01 28.22
C ILE A 249 -27.22 -15.61 29.66
N ALA A 250 -28.50 -15.48 30.00
CA ALA A 250 -28.94 -15.14 31.35
C ALA A 250 -28.47 -16.20 32.37
N ASP A 251 -28.57 -17.48 32.05
CA ASP A 251 -28.11 -18.57 32.92
C ASP A 251 -26.58 -18.59 33.07
N ARG A 252 -25.82 -18.34 31.99
CA ARG A 252 -24.35 -18.30 32.06
C ARG A 252 -23.82 -17.12 32.87
N VAL A 253 -24.47 -15.95 32.78
CA VAL A 253 -24.11 -14.76 33.56
C VAL A 253 -24.56 -14.88 35.02
N SER A 254 -25.65 -15.60 35.30
CA SER A 254 -26.15 -15.83 36.66
C SER A 254 -25.51 -17.04 37.35
N ASN A 255 -24.69 -17.82 36.63
CA ASN A 255 -24.05 -19.03 37.15
C ASN A 255 -23.10 -18.70 38.30
N SER A 256 -23.23 -19.44 39.41
CA SER A 256 -22.41 -19.31 40.61
C SER A 256 -20.90 -19.41 40.32
N ALA A 257 -20.49 -20.14 39.28
CA ALA A 257 -19.10 -20.22 38.83
C ALA A 257 -18.57 -18.88 38.30
N PHE A 258 -19.37 -18.11 37.56
CA PHE A 258 -18.97 -16.79 37.04
C PHE A 258 -18.92 -15.75 38.16
N SER A 259 -19.90 -15.75 39.06
CA SER A 259 -19.89 -14.89 40.26
C SER A 259 -18.70 -15.20 41.18
N THR A 260 -18.31 -16.47 41.28
CA THR A 260 -17.11 -16.90 42.02
C THR A 260 -15.83 -16.41 41.35
N TYR A 261 -15.73 -16.54 40.02
CA TYR A 261 -14.61 -15.99 39.25
C TYR A 261 -14.47 -14.48 39.46
N GLN A 262 -15.56 -13.73 39.39
CA GLN A 262 -15.56 -12.27 39.61
C GLN A 262 -15.03 -11.90 41.01
N THR A 263 -15.45 -12.65 42.03
CA THR A 263 -14.99 -12.48 43.42
C THR A 263 -13.51 -12.84 43.61
N GLN A 264 -13.04 -13.91 42.95
CA GLN A 264 -11.65 -14.33 42.97
C GLN A 264 -10.74 -13.35 42.23
N THR A 265 -11.16 -12.84 41.08
CA THR A 265 -10.44 -11.80 40.34
C THR A 265 -10.34 -10.52 41.15
N ALA A 266 -11.43 -10.07 41.81
CA ALA A 266 -11.39 -8.91 42.70
C ALA A 266 -10.42 -9.12 43.89
N SER A 267 -10.40 -10.31 44.49
CA SER A 267 -9.46 -10.65 45.56
C SER A 267 -7.99 -10.74 45.09
N GLN A 268 -7.75 -11.21 43.86
CA GLN A 268 -6.41 -11.23 43.26
C GLN A 268 -5.91 -9.84 42.88
N ILE A 269 -6.81 -8.95 42.43
CA ILE A 269 -6.48 -7.54 42.19
C ILE A 269 -6.11 -6.87 43.53
N ALA A 270 -6.91 -7.07 44.58
CA ALA A 270 -6.61 -6.54 45.91
C ALA A 270 -5.25 -7.03 46.44
N SER A 271 -4.92 -8.33 46.30
CA SER A 271 -3.63 -8.86 46.75
C SER A 271 -2.42 -8.42 45.91
N LYS A 272 -2.63 -8.05 44.63
CA LYS A 272 -1.60 -7.45 43.77
C LYS A 272 -1.34 -5.99 44.11
N VAL A 273 -2.37 -5.24 44.52
CA VAL A 273 -2.27 -3.83 44.93
C VAL A 273 -1.64 -3.71 46.32
N ASP A 274 -1.84 -4.70 47.20
CA ASP A 274 -1.29 -4.75 48.57
C ASP A 274 0.05 -5.53 48.67
N ASN A 275 0.73 -5.73 47.54
CA ASN A 275 2.04 -6.36 47.50
C ASN A 275 3.09 -5.40 48.07
N GLY A 276 3.86 -5.83 49.08
CA GLY A 276 4.95 -5.06 49.68
C GLY A 276 5.97 -4.50 48.67
N ALA A 277 6.05 -5.08 47.46
CA ALA A 277 6.82 -4.53 46.35
C ALA A 277 6.29 -3.19 45.79
N PHE A 278 4.97 -2.96 45.80
CA PHE A 278 4.37 -1.69 45.37
C PHE A 278 4.53 -0.60 46.44
N SER A 279 4.38 -0.95 47.73
CA SER A 279 4.71 -0.05 48.84
C SER A 279 6.21 0.30 48.82
N ALA A 280 7.09 -0.67 48.55
CA ALA A 280 8.51 -0.43 48.34
C ALA A 280 8.78 0.43 47.09
N TYR A 281 8.01 0.28 46.01
CA TYR A 281 8.08 1.15 44.83
C TYR A 281 7.64 2.58 45.15
N GLN A 282 6.59 2.79 45.97
CA GLN A 282 6.19 4.11 46.44
C GLN A 282 7.29 4.75 47.30
N THR A 283 7.88 4.02 48.24
CA THR A 283 9.01 4.50 49.05
C THR A 283 10.22 4.81 48.17
N THR A 284 10.58 3.92 47.24
CA THR A 284 11.70 4.14 46.31
C THR A 284 11.44 5.32 45.38
N THR A 285 10.20 5.53 44.94
CA THR A 285 9.82 6.67 44.11
C THR A 285 9.85 7.96 44.93
N ALA A 286 9.39 7.94 46.18
CA ALA A 286 9.51 9.08 47.10
C ALA A 286 10.97 9.43 47.40
N ASP A 287 11.83 8.43 47.60
CA ASP A 287 13.27 8.60 47.80
C ASP A 287 13.97 9.10 46.51
N LEU A 288 13.57 8.61 45.33
CA LEU A 288 14.04 9.12 44.04
C LEU A 288 13.56 10.55 43.77
N ILE A 289 12.35 10.91 44.19
CA ILE A 289 11.85 12.29 44.15
C ILE A 289 12.67 13.17 45.10
N ALA A 290 12.92 12.73 46.34
CA ALA A 290 13.76 13.45 47.30
C ALA A 290 15.21 13.59 46.78
N GLN A 291 15.75 12.56 46.14
CA GLN A 291 17.07 12.58 45.51
C GLN A 291 17.11 13.48 44.26
N LYS A 292 16.03 13.53 43.45
CA LYS A 292 15.83 14.47 42.32
C LYS A 292 15.71 15.91 42.78
N VAL A 293 15.00 16.18 43.88
CA VAL A 293 14.84 17.51 44.50
C VAL A 293 16.15 17.95 45.18
N ALA A 294 16.98 17.02 45.64
CA ALA A 294 18.32 17.27 46.18
C ALA A 294 19.44 17.07 45.14
N THR A 295 19.14 17.15 43.83
CA THR A 295 20.19 17.08 42.80
C THR A 295 21.05 18.33 42.79
N SER A 296 22.30 18.18 42.32
CA SER A 296 23.15 19.29 41.89
C SER A 296 22.40 20.26 40.99
N ASP A 297 21.42 19.80 40.23
CA ASP A 297 20.67 20.58 39.24
C ASP A 297 19.61 21.48 39.88
N PHE A 298 18.90 21.03 40.93
CA PHE A 298 18.00 21.90 41.70
C PHE A 298 18.78 22.87 42.60
N SER A 299 19.89 22.42 43.18
CA SER A 299 20.84 23.30 43.88
C SER A 299 21.48 24.31 42.92
N ALA A 300 21.75 23.92 41.67
CA ALA A 300 22.20 24.80 40.61
C ALA A 300 21.09 25.72 40.12
N TYR A 301 19.82 25.31 40.13
CA TYR A 301 18.69 26.18 39.83
C TYR A 301 18.46 27.21 40.94
N GLN A 302 18.57 26.84 42.22
CA GLN A 302 18.60 27.78 43.34
C GLN A 302 19.79 28.72 43.24
N ALA A 303 20.99 28.22 42.94
CA ALA A 303 22.18 29.04 42.73
C ALA A 303 22.06 29.94 41.51
N THR A 304 21.44 29.48 40.42
CA THR A 304 21.18 30.26 39.20
C THR A 304 20.11 31.31 39.45
N THR A 305 19.09 31.00 40.23
CA THR A 305 18.04 31.96 40.64
C THR A 305 18.63 33.00 41.59
N ALA A 306 19.43 32.60 42.57
CA ALA A 306 20.16 33.52 43.45
C ALA A 306 21.16 34.37 42.66
N LYS A 307 21.83 33.80 41.65
CA LYS A 307 22.74 34.51 40.74
C LYS A 307 22.00 35.42 39.76
N ALA A 308 20.79 35.09 39.33
CA ALA A 308 19.92 35.93 38.51
C ALA A 308 19.29 37.06 39.33
N ILE A 309 19.00 36.82 40.61
CA ILE A 309 18.63 37.86 41.57
C ILE A 309 19.83 38.77 41.79
N SER A 310 21.00 38.24 42.16
CA SER A 310 22.25 38.99 42.25
C SER A 310 22.57 39.74 40.97
N SER A 311 22.38 39.15 39.78
CA SER A 311 22.63 39.84 38.51
C SER A 311 21.58 40.90 38.18
N LYS A 312 20.39 40.88 38.79
CA LYS A 312 19.42 41.98 38.68
C LYS A 312 19.70 43.10 39.66
N VAL A 313 20.08 42.80 40.91
CA VAL A 313 20.52 43.83 41.89
C VAL A 313 21.93 44.36 41.61
N GLU A 314 22.75 43.63 40.83
CA GLU A 314 24.06 44.07 40.33
C GLU A 314 24.03 44.36 38.82
N SER A 315 22.85 44.34 38.18
CA SER A 315 22.74 44.60 36.74
C SER A 315 23.29 45.98 36.44
N SER A 316 23.95 46.13 35.30
CA SER A 316 24.33 47.43 34.75
C SER A 316 23.14 48.38 34.77
N ASP A 317 21.92 47.92 34.50
CA ASP A 317 20.70 48.75 34.51
C ASP A 317 20.31 49.23 35.91
N PHE A 318 20.31 48.36 36.94
CA PHE A 318 20.00 48.76 38.32
C PHE A 318 21.11 49.61 38.95
N ASN A 319 22.37 49.25 38.70
CA ASN A 319 23.52 50.07 39.09
C ASN A 319 23.56 51.39 38.31
N THR A 320 23.12 51.41 37.05
CA THR A 320 22.91 52.63 36.26
C THR A 320 21.78 53.45 36.85
N TYR A 321 20.66 52.85 37.26
CA TYR A 321 19.55 53.58 37.90
C TYR A 321 19.98 54.16 39.26
N LYS A 322 20.73 53.40 40.06
CA LYS A 322 21.35 53.83 41.33
C LYS A 322 22.37 54.96 41.10
N THR A 323 23.20 54.84 40.07
CA THR A 323 24.23 55.83 39.68
C THR A 323 23.62 57.07 39.03
N GLN A 324 22.56 56.94 38.23
CA GLN A 324 21.78 58.04 37.66
C GLN A 324 20.99 58.78 38.72
N THR A 325 20.47 58.09 39.73
CA THR A 325 19.80 58.72 40.89
C THR A 325 20.82 59.45 41.75
N ALA A 326 21.97 58.82 42.06
CA ALA A 326 23.08 59.48 42.75
C ALA A 326 23.68 60.64 41.93
N GLY A 327 23.74 60.51 40.61
CA GLY A 327 24.18 61.53 39.66
C GLY A 327 23.17 62.66 39.48
N MET A 328 21.86 62.39 39.57
CA MET A 328 20.82 63.42 39.64
C MET A 328 20.92 64.22 40.94
N ILE A 329 21.13 63.53 42.07
CA ILE A 329 21.37 64.17 43.38
C ILE A 329 22.67 64.99 43.32
N ALA A 330 23.75 64.44 42.79
CA ALA A 330 25.02 65.14 42.61
C ALA A 330 24.90 66.31 41.63
N SER A 331 24.17 66.18 40.51
CA SER A 331 23.97 67.27 39.54
C SER A 331 23.09 68.39 40.08
N LYS A 332 22.12 68.09 40.97
CA LYS A 332 21.36 69.10 41.72
C LYS A 332 22.16 69.74 42.85
N VAL A 333 23.28 69.14 43.24
CA VAL A 333 24.20 69.62 44.30
C VAL A 333 25.53 70.13 43.71
N SER A 334 25.72 70.05 42.39
CA SER A 334 26.96 70.39 41.70
C SER A 334 26.95 71.84 41.21
N THR A 335 27.60 72.67 42.01
CA THR A 335 28.56 73.70 41.55
C THR A 335 28.08 74.98 40.86
N VAL A 336 26.78 75.31 40.87
CA VAL A 336 26.36 76.70 40.50
C VAL A 336 25.49 77.37 41.57
N ASP A 337 24.62 76.62 42.26
CA ASP A 337 23.76 77.22 43.29
C ASP A 337 24.42 77.29 44.68
N PHE A 338 25.43 76.45 44.98
CA PHE A 338 26.10 76.44 46.29
C PHE A 338 27.16 77.55 46.44
N ASN A 339 27.76 78.01 45.35
CA ASN A 339 28.76 79.08 45.35
C ASN A 339 28.15 80.49 45.53
N ASN A 340 26.84 80.63 45.31
CA ASN A 340 26.09 81.87 45.48
C ASN A 340 25.32 81.95 46.81
N LEU A 341 25.38 80.89 47.65
CA LEU A 341 24.91 81.00 49.02
C LEU A 341 25.87 81.88 49.79
N LYS A 342 25.35 82.99 50.35
CA LYS A 342 26.06 83.78 51.35
C LYS A 342 26.23 82.91 52.60
N ILE A 343 27.31 82.12 52.66
CA ILE A 343 27.65 81.31 53.83
C ILE A 343 28.26 82.25 54.85
N SER A 344 27.41 82.82 55.73
CA SER A 344 27.90 83.45 56.95
C SER A 344 28.77 82.45 57.71
N ASN A 345 29.95 82.89 58.15
CA ASN A 345 30.94 82.13 58.94
C ASN A 345 32.03 81.36 58.16
N ARG A 346 32.14 81.49 56.83
CA ARG A 346 33.30 80.93 56.09
C ARG A 346 34.60 81.68 56.43
N ASN A 347 35.74 80.99 56.41
CA ASN A 347 37.03 81.65 56.50
C ASN A 347 37.42 82.27 55.16
N LEU A 348 37.65 83.58 55.15
CA LEU A 348 38.05 84.33 53.98
C LEU A 348 39.58 84.38 53.81
N ALA A 349 40.36 83.86 54.74
CA ALA A 349 41.82 83.75 54.63
C ALA A 349 42.25 82.33 54.22
N LEU A 350 43.08 82.25 53.17
CA LEU A 350 43.63 81.00 52.63
C LEU A 350 44.83 80.52 53.46
N GLY A 351 45.05 79.21 53.51
CA GLY A 351 46.26 78.64 54.12
C GLY A 351 46.31 78.69 55.65
N THR A 352 45.20 79.09 56.30
CA THR A 352 45.12 79.24 57.77
C THR A 352 45.19 77.91 58.54
N ALA A 353 45.16 76.77 57.84
CA ALA A 353 45.44 75.45 58.42
C ALA A 353 46.89 75.32 58.90
N THR A 354 47.80 76.17 58.39
CA THR A 354 49.19 76.24 58.86
C THR A 354 49.38 77.51 59.71
N PRO A 355 49.72 77.41 61.00
CA PRO A 355 49.99 78.58 61.84
C PRO A 355 51.12 79.45 61.28
N PHE A 356 50.91 80.75 61.24
CA PHE A 356 51.92 81.71 60.85
C PHE A 356 52.84 82.05 62.03
N THR A 357 54.13 82.27 61.78
CA THR A 357 55.10 82.59 62.84
C THR A 357 56.13 83.61 62.34
N MET A 358 56.40 84.65 63.15
CA MET A 358 57.47 85.61 62.90
C MET A 358 58.22 85.98 64.19
N THR A 359 59.45 86.47 64.07
CA THR A 359 60.22 87.00 65.21
C THR A 359 60.40 88.51 65.06
N GLY A 360 60.09 89.26 66.11
CA GLY A 360 60.31 90.70 66.16
C GLY A 360 61.79 91.06 66.07
N ASN A 361 62.14 92.15 65.38
CA ASN A 361 63.52 92.63 65.24
C ASN A 361 63.86 93.85 66.13
N GLY A 362 62.98 94.21 67.07
CA GLY A 362 63.15 95.34 67.98
C GLY A 362 62.87 96.73 67.39
N SER A 363 62.62 96.83 66.08
CA SER A 363 62.27 98.09 65.42
C SER A 363 60.76 98.39 65.49
N THR A 364 60.39 99.62 65.17
CA THR A 364 59.00 99.97 64.86
C THR A 364 58.69 99.59 63.40
N ASN A 365 57.48 99.15 63.12
CA ASN A 365 56.96 98.78 61.79
C ASN A 365 57.54 97.50 61.20
N ASN A 366 57.85 96.50 62.03
CA ASN A 366 58.24 95.18 61.54
C ASN A 366 57.00 94.37 61.15
N ALA A 367 56.64 94.37 59.86
CA ALA A 367 55.45 93.71 59.34
C ALA A 367 55.77 92.63 58.32
N VAL A 368 55.04 91.51 58.38
CA VAL A 368 55.18 90.37 57.46
C VAL A 368 53.80 89.87 57.06
N ASP A 369 53.60 89.65 55.76
CA ASP A 369 52.38 89.07 55.20
C ASP A 369 52.16 87.65 55.76
N MET A 370 50.95 87.41 56.22
CA MET A 370 50.59 86.22 56.99
C MET A 370 49.67 85.29 56.21
N TYR A 371 48.50 85.78 55.77
CA TYR A 371 47.55 84.99 54.97
C TYR A 371 46.99 85.84 53.81
N SER A 372 46.85 85.25 52.64
CA SER A 372 46.11 85.87 51.52
C SER A 372 44.61 85.69 51.69
N THR A 373 43.82 86.56 51.09
CA THR A 373 42.35 86.42 51.08
C THR A 373 41.89 85.50 49.94
N SER A 374 40.86 84.68 50.19
CA SER A 374 40.18 83.80 49.23
C SER A 374 39.51 84.53 48.06
N GLY A 375 39.34 85.85 48.19
CA GLY A 375 38.84 86.77 47.18
C GLY A 375 38.82 88.21 47.72
N THR A 376 38.30 89.15 46.93
CA THR A 376 38.16 90.56 47.35
C THR A 376 37.09 90.71 48.44
N ILE A 377 37.47 91.24 49.61
CA ILE A 377 36.55 91.65 50.65
C ILE A 377 36.13 93.09 50.39
N ALA A 378 34.84 93.32 50.12
CA ALA A 378 34.33 94.61 49.67
C ALA A 378 34.32 95.69 50.77
N LYS A 379 34.40 96.97 50.40
CA LYS A 379 34.21 98.13 51.28
C LYS A 379 32.84 98.12 51.95
N GLY A 380 32.78 98.49 53.23
CA GLY A 380 31.55 98.54 54.02
C GLY A 380 31.11 97.18 54.57
N THR A 381 31.93 96.14 54.41
CA THR A 381 31.65 94.79 54.91
C THR A 381 32.00 94.72 56.39
N THR A 382 31.04 94.31 57.22
CA THR A 382 31.29 94.00 58.63
C THR A 382 31.90 92.60 58.74
N LEU A 383 33.09 92.54 59.32
CA LEU A 383 33.86 91.33 59.50
C LEU A 383 34.16 91.12 60.98
N THR A 384 34.27 89.85 61.38
CA THR A 384 34.91 89.45 62.62
C THR A 384 36.19 88.70 62.29
N VAL A 385 37.31 89.16 62.85
CA VAL A 385 38.60 88.47 62.85
C VAL A 385 38.80 87.81 64.20
N THR A 386 39.08 86.51 64.17
CA THR A 386 39.35 85.70 65.36
C THR A 386 40.65 84.95 65.18
N PHE A 387 41.50 84.94 66.20
CA PHE A 387 42.78 84.24 66.16
C PHE A 387 43.33 84.01 67.57
N ASP A 388 44.21 83.02 67.67
CA ASP A 388 45.11 82.87 68.81
C ASP A 388 46.47 83.44 68.46
N ILE A 389 47.05 84.20 69.38
CA ILE A 389 48.41 84.71 69.26
C ILE A 389 49.25 84.28 70.46
N THR A 390 50.35 83.60 70.19
CA THR A 390 51.31 83.14 71.19
C THR A 390 52.59 83.93 71.08
N SER A 391 53.04 84.57 72.17
CA SER A 391 54.32 85.29 72.22
C SER A 391 55.26 84.69 73.26
N THR A 392 56.55 84.62 72.95
CA THR A 392 57.57 84.11 73.88
C THR A 392 58.03 85.11 74.94
N LYS A 393 57.70 86.41 74.80
CA LYS A 393 58.06 87.48 75.74
C LYS A 393 56.94 88.53 75.83
N SER A 394 56.92 89.29 76.93
CA SER A 394 55.98 90.40 77.15
C SER A 394 56.61 91.77 76.89
N GLU A 395 57.15 91.98 75.69
CA GLU A 395 57.79 93.23 75.27
C GLU A 395 57.31 93.66 73.88
N GLY A 396 57.07 94.96 73.70
CA GLY A 396 56.55 95.53 72.46
C GLY A 396 55.04 95.35 72.29
N THR A 397 54.54 95.78 71.13
CA THR A 397 53.12 95.70 70.77
C THR A 397 52.95 94.99 69.42
N TYR A 398 51.76 94.45 69.18
CA TYR A 398 51.37 93.85 67.92
C TYR A 398 50.03 94.40 67.44
N TYR A 399 49.82 94.33 66.13
CA TYR A 399 48.50 94.46 65.53
C TYR A 399 48.48 93.80 64.15
N ILE A 400 47.28 93.47 63.67
CA ILE A 400 47.07 92.87 62.35
C ILE A 400 46.40 93.91 61.45
N GLN A 401 46.84 94.01 60.21
CA GLN A 401 46.27 94.92 59.24
C GLN A 401 46.19 94.27 57.86
N PHE A 402 45.36 94.81 56.98
CA PHE A 402 45.39 94.42 55.57
C PHE A 402 46.67 94.90 54.88
N THR A 403 47.14 94.14 53.89
CA THR A 403 48.30 94.46 53.05
C THR A 403 47.86 95.01 51.69
N GLY A 404 48.79 95.65 50.97
CA GLY A 404 48.62 96.00 49.55
C GLY A 404 47.78 97.25 49.18
N GLY A 405 47.32 98.07 50.13
CA GLY A 405 46.54 99.28 49.82
C GLY A 405 46.39 100.26 50.99
N THR A 406 45.15 100.62 51.36
CA THR A 406 44.83 101.30 52.63
C THR A 406 45.13 100.37 53.81
N TRP A 407 46.01 100.76 54.74
CA TRP A 407 46.45 99.90 55.84
C TRP A 407 45.46 99.93 57.00
N GLN A 408 44.27 99.36 56.79
CA GLN A 408 43.27 99.28 57.84
C GLN A 408 43.68 98.23 58.88
N ASP A 409 43.75 98.67 60.14
CA ASP A 409 43.87 97.81 61.32
C ASP A 409 42.57 97.02 61.54
N VAL A 410 42.69 95.72 61.77
CA VAL A 410 41.54 94.82 62.03
C VAL A 410 41.19 94.70 63.52
N MET A 411 42.05 95.23 64.40
CA MET A 411 41.96 95.15 65.86
C MET A 411 41.61 96.50 66.52
N GLY A 412 41.62 97.60 65.76
CA GLY A 412 41.25 98.95 66.18
C GLY A 412 42.29 99.70 67.02
N SER A 413 43.19 98.99 67.70
CA SER A 413 44.35 99.56 68.39
C SER A 413 45.46 98.52 68.56
N ARG A 414 46.71 99.00 68.60
CA ARG A 414 47.89 98.19 68.98
C ARG A 414 47.70 97.56 70.35
N GLN A 415 47.98 96.26 70.46
CA GLN A 415 47.89 95.50 71.71
C GLN A 415 49.29 95.17 72.24
N SER A 416 49.46 95.18 73.56
CA SER A 416 50.72 94.74 74.18
C SER A 416 50.92 93.24 74.00
N LEU A 417 52.15 92.83 73.71
CA LEU A 417 52.51 91.41 73.76
C LEU A 417 52.56 90.96 75.23
N VAL A 418 51.94 89.83 75.54
CA VAL A 418 52.10 89.13 76.83
C VAL A 418 52.77 87.79 76.59
N SER A 419 53.52 87.28 77.56
CA SER A 419 54.10 85.94 77.46
C SER A 419 52.99 84.88 77.56
N GLY A 420 52.94 83.93 76.61
CA GLY A 420 51.90 82.92 76.51
C GLY A 420 50.92 83.16 75.34
N THR A 421 49.83 82.40 75.31
CA THR A 421 48.79 82.47 74.28
C THR A 421 47.64 83.36 74.73
N GLN A 422 47.20 84.25 73.85
CA GLN A 422 45.97 85.03 74.00
C GLN A 422 45.02 84.71 72.86
N HIS A 423 43.74 84.61 73.18
CA HIS A 423 42.67 84.52 72.19
C HIS A 423 42.07 85.90 71.97
N HIS A 424 41.90 86.29 70.72
CA HIS A 424 41.35 87.58 70.35
C HIS A 424 40.24 87.45 69.32
N SER A 425 39.19 88.26 69.50
CA SER A 425 38.12 88.45 68.52
C SER A 425 37.79 89.92 68.39
N TYR A 426 37.85 90.45 67.17
CA TYR A 426 37.58 91.84 66.86
C TYR A 426 36.58 91.94 65.72
N THR A 427 35.59 92.82 65.88
CA THR A 427 34.61 93.12 64.83
C THR A 427 34.82 94.54 64.33
N PHE A 428 34.91 94.69 63.01
CA PHE A 428 35.14 95.97 62.36
C PHE A 428 34.43 96.02 61.00
N THR A 429 34.34 97.21 60.42
CA THR A 429 33.80 97.41 59.08
C THR A 429 34.91 97.87 58.15
N THR A 430 35.05 97.24 56.98
CA THR A 430 36.08 97.59 56.00
C THR A 430 35.88 99.00 55.45
N THR A 431 36.94 99.79 55.40
CA THR A 431 36.92 101.17 54.88
C THR A 431 37.24 101.25 53.38
N ASP A 432 37.77 100.16 52.81
CA ASP A 432 38.09 99.97 51.39
C ASP A 432 37.90 98.50 50.96
N ASN A 433 38.15 98.19 49.69
CA ASN A 433 38.21 96.82 49.17
C ASN A 433 39.59 96.20 49.45
N PHE A 434 39.62 94.96 49.98
CA PHE A 434 40.87 94.26 50.32
C PHE A 434 40.97 92.92 49.58
N SER A 435 42.02 92.72 48.78
CA SER A 435 42.23 91.49 47.98
C SER A 435 43.56 90.77 48.22
N ASP A 436 44.51 91.43 48.89
CA ASP A 436 45.90 90.99 48.85
C ASP A 436 46.24 90.07 50.03
N GLY A 437 45.72 90.39 51.21
CA GLY A 437 45.91 89.58 52.40
C GLY A 437 45.95 90.37 53.71
N LEU A 438 46.38 89.69 54.75
CA LEU A 438 46.61 90.24 56.09
C LEU A 438 48.07 90.05 56.47
N GLN A 439 48.62 91.06 57.13
CA GLN A 439 49.97 91.04 57.70
C GLN A 439 49.93 91.21 59.21
N LEU A 440 50.83 90.53 59.90
CA LEU A 440 51.10 90.76 61.31
C LEU A 440 52.20 91.82 61.41
N ARG A 441 51.98 92.87 62.21
CA ARG A 441 52.98 93.87 62.52
C ARG A 441 53.34 93.84 64.00
N LEU A 442 54.65 93.88 64.27
CA LEU A 442 55.24 94.02 65.59
C LEU A 442 55.97 95.36 65.70
N ASP A 443 55.75 96.07 66.80
CA ASP A 443 56.43 97.34 67.11
C ASP A 443 57.22 97.18 68.43
N ASN A 444 58.54 97.41 68.37
CA ASN A 444 59.49 97.36 69.50
C ASN A 444 59.52 96.00 70.24
N ALA A 445 59.25 94.90 69.54
CA ALA A 445 59.26 93.54 70.08
C ALA A 445 60.47 92.74 69.57
N THR A 446 61.09 91.91 70.41
CA THR A 446 62.03 90.85 69.97
C THR A 446 61.49 89.43 70.19
N ALA A 447 60.22 89.31 70.58
CA ALA A 447 59.55 88.04 70.82
C ALA A 447 59.33 87.25 69.52
N LYS A 448 59.30 85.92 69.63
CA LYS A 448 58.77 85.04 68.58
C LYS A 448 57.26 84.95 68.78
N VAL A 449 56.51 85.29 67.75
CA VAL A 449 55.05 85.41 67.75
C VAL A 449 54.47 84.45 66.74
N THR A 450 53.54 83.61 67.17
CA THR A 450 52.82 82.65 66.35
C THR A 450 51.33 82.99 66.35
N VAL A 451 50.73 83.07 65.17
CA VAL A 451 49.28 83.26 64.98
C VAL A 451 48.68 81.96 64.45
N SER A 452 47.73 81.40 65.19
CA SER A 452 47.02 80.17 64.85
C SER A 452 45.51 80.37 64.94
N ASN A 453 44.73 79.41 64.43
CA ASN A 453 43.26 79.45 64.45
C ASN A 453 42.71 80.74 63.85
N PHE A 454 43.41 81.29 62.85
CA PHE A 454 43.07 82.57 62.24
C PHE A 454 41.89 82.42 61.28
N ILE A 455 40.82 83.14 61.56
CA ILE A 455 39.66 83.25 60.69
C ILE A 455 39.26 84.71 60.54
N ILE A 456 39.00 85.12 59.31
CA ILE A 456 38.31 86.37 58.98
C ILE A 456 37.01 86.01 58.28
N SER A 457 35.88 86.46 58.82
CA SER A 457 34.57 86.08 58.30
C SER A 457 33.59 87.25 58.28
N GLU A 458 32.66 87.25 57.31
CA GLU A 458 31.48 88.12 57.27
C GLU A 458 30.48 87.74 58.37
N SER A 459 30.85 88.05 59.60
CA SER A 459 30.07 87.84 60.81
C SER A 459 30.12 89.10 61.67
N SER A 460 29.11 89.27 62.52
CA SER A 460 29.08 90.31 63.57
C SER A 460 29.41 89.74 64.95
N LYS A 461 29.88 88.49 65.01
CA LYS A 461 30.23 87.72 66.22
C LYS A 461 31.39 86.79 65.90
N GLU A 462 32.12 86.41 66.94
CA GLU A 462 33.17 85.38 66.86
C GLU A 462 32.65 84.09 66.23
N VAL A 463 33.46 83.49 65.35
CA VAL A 463 33.21 82.19 64.74
C VAL A 463 34.41 81.28 64.97
N SER A 464 34.16 79.99 65.17
CA SER A 464 35.23 79.00 65.33
C SER A 464 36.01 78.85 64.02
N TRP A 465 37.32 78.62 64.16
CA TRP A 465 38.20 78.45 63.02
C TRP A 465 37.82 77.24 62.14
N THR A 466 37.84 77.44 60.82
CA THR A 466 37.78 76.40 59.78
C THR A 466 38.73 76.79 58.64
N PRO A 467 39.31 75.83 57.88
CA PRO A 467 40.07 76.15 56.69
C PRO A 467 39.17 76.76 55.60
N ALA A 468 39.76 77.52 54.67
CA ALA A 468 39.01 78.03 53.53
C ALA A 468 38.54 76.86 52.63
N PRO A 469 37.29 76.85 52.13
CA PRO A 469 36.78 75.80 51.24
C PRO A 469 37.63 75.56 49.99
N GLU A 470 38.31 76.61 49.51
CA GLU A 470 39.24 76.57 48.38
C GLU A 470 40.45 75.66 48.62
N ASP A 471 40.83 75.40 49.88
CA ASP A 471 41.96 74.53 50.25
C ASP A 471 41.59 73.01 50.19
N GLN A 472 40.42 72.61 49.68
CA GLN A 472 39.87 71.25 49.84
C GLN A 472 39.50 70.46 48.55
N ALA A 473 39.84 70.88 47.33
CA ALA A 473 39.40 70.21 46.08
C ALA A 473 40.52 69.47 45.27
N THR A 474 40.33 68.19 44.89
CA THR A 474 41.23 67.43 43.95
C THR A 474 40.50 66.56 42.88
N GLN A 475 40.93 66.74 41.62
CA GLN A 475 41.03 65.92 40.37
C GLN A 475 39.89 64.98 39.83
N SER A 476 39.55 65.13 38.53
CA SER A 476 38.42 64.48 37.82
C SER A 476 38.73 63.52 36.65
N GLN A 477 39.96 63.05 36.41
CA GLN A 477 40.34 62.40 35.13
C GLN A 477 40.26 60.86 35.04
N ILE A 478 39.75 60.13 36.04
CA ILE A 478 39.73 58.64 36.05
C ILE A 478 38.43 58.01 35.50
N THR A 479 37.34 58.76 35.30
CA THR A 479 36.01 58.19 35.01
C THR A 479 35.83 57.59 33.61
N GLN A 480 36.67 57.93 32.64
CA GLN A 480 36.44 57.56 31.23
C GLN A 480 36.91 56.13 30.86
N LEU A 481 37.76 55.48 31.65
CA LEU A 481 38.20 54.09 31.44
C LEU A 481 37.38 53.04 32.21
N SER A 482 36.36 53.47 32.96
CA SER A 482 35.57 52.63 33.86
C SER A 482 34.22 52.18 33.28
N HIS A 483 33.84 52.58 32.07
CA HIS A 483 32.50 52.34 31.50
C HIS A 483 32.54 51.64 30.13
N ASP A 484 31.41 51.02 29.75
CA ASP A 484 31.21 50.32 28.48
C ASP A 484 31.67 51.14 27.26
N ILE A 485 32.40 50.51 26.34
CA ILE A 485 32.76 51.12 25.06
C ILE A 485 31.62 50.87 24.07
N ASN A 486 30.90 51.95 23.74
CA ASN A 486 29.82 51.95 22.75
C ASN A 486 30.22 52.83 21.56
N LEU A 487 30.57 52.21 20.44
CA LEU A 487 30.80 52.92 19.18
C LEU A 487 29.51 52.84 18.35
N ARG A 488 28.75 53.93 18.33
CA ARG A 488 27.45 54.02 17.67
C ARG A 488 27.46 55.10 16.60
N VAL A 489 26.97 54.75 15.40
CA VAL A 489 26.67 55.71 14.33
C VAL A 489 25.16 55.66 14.04
N THR A 490 24.51 56.81 14.05
CA THR A 490 23.07 56.94 13.75
C THR A 490 22.88 57.88 12.56
N LYS A 491 22.04 57.47 11.60
CA LYS A 491 21.58 58.32 10.49
C LYS A 491 20.13 57.99 10.18
N GLY A 492 19.22 58.86 10.64
CA GLY A 492 17.78 58.55 10.63
C GLY A 492 17.48 57.35 11.54
N ASP A 493 16.80 56.35 11.01
CA ASP A 493 16.45 55.12 11.74
C ASP A 493 17.55 54.04 11.69
N LEU A 494 18.62 54.22 10.91
CA LEU A 494 19.72 53.25 10.82
C LEU A 494 20.68 53.40 12.01
N ILE A 495 20.93 52.27 12.69
CA ILE A 495 21.86 52.17 13.82
C ILE A 495 22.86 51.05 13.50
N ASP A 496 24.12 51.45 13.35
CA ASP A 496 25.25 50.52 13.33
C ASP A 496 26.02 50.69 14.64
N GLN A 497 26.33 49.57 15.30
CA GLN A 497 26.96 49.60 16.62
C GLN A 497 27.89 48.42 16.87
N ILE A 498 28.95 48.72 17.63
CA ILE A 498 29.79 47.73 18.31
C ILE A 498 29.67 48.01 19.81
N ASN A 499 29.07 47.06 20.52
CA ASN A 499 28.95 47.11 21.98
C ASN A 499 29.84 46.03 22.59
N ILE A 500 30.81 46.45 23.40
CA ILE A 500 31.72 45.56 24.13
C ILE A 500 31.40 45.63 25.61
N GLN A 501 30.98 44.51 26.17
CA GLN A 501 30.81 44.32 27.62
C GLN A 501 31.56 43.07 28.05
N ALA A 502 31.82 42.92 29.35
CA ALA A 502 32.50 41.74 29.87
C ALA A 502 31.75 40.45 29.46
N GLY A 503 32.40 39.58 28.68
CA GLY A 503 31.88 38.27 28.25
C GLY A 503 31.01 38.27 26.99
N ASN A 504 30.59 39.43 26.48
CA ASN A 504 29.72 39.52 25.30
C ASN A 504 30.13 40.67 24.38
N THR A 505 29.99 40.46 23.08
CA THR A 505 30.18 41.51 22.06
C THR A 505 29.01 41.45 21.10
N LEU A 506 28.36 42.59 20.87
CA LEU A 506 27.35 42.74 19.82
C LEU A 506 27.95 43.57 18.68
N ILE A 507 27.97 42.98 17.49
CA ILE A 507 28.23 43.70 16.24
C ILE A 507 26.92 43.67 15.46
N SER A 508 26.33 44.85 15.26
CA SER A 508 25.07 44.99 14.54
C SER A 508 25.26 46.03 13.45
N SER A 509 24.96 45.64 12.21
CA SER A 509 24.83 46.56 11.08
C SER A 509 23.42 46.44 10.53
N SER A 510 22.83 47.59 10.27
CA SER A 510 21.54 47.76 9.60
C SER A 510 21.62 47.50 8.08
N GLY A 511 22.83 47.38 7.53
CA GLY A 511 23.10 47.06 6.13
C GLY A 511 23.83 45.73 5.95
N GLN A 512 25.11 45.81 5.57
CA GLN A 512 25.97 44.65 5.30
C GLN A 512 27.09 44.56 6.34
N LEU A 513 27.24 43.39 6.97
CA LEU A 513 28.45 43.03 7.70
C LEU A 513 29.37 42.21 6.79
N THR A 514 30.46 42.81 6.32
CA THR A 514 31.47 42.12 5.50
C THR A 514 32.60 41.62 6.39
N LEU A 515 32.77 40.29 6.45
CA LEU A 515 33.92 39.64 7.05
C LEU A 515 34.84 39.16 5.92
N ALA A 516 35.94 39.86 5.67
CA ALA A 516 36.87 39.57 4.58
C ALA A 516 38.29 39.35 5.11
N ALA A 517 38.76 38.11 5.02
CA ALA A 517 40.12 37.69 5.33
C ALA A 517 40.40 36.35 4.65
N ASP A 518 41.67 35.97 4.48
CA ASP A 518 42.05 34.63 3.96
C ASP A 518 41.48 33.50 4.83
N THR A 519 41.29 33.75 6.12
CA THR A 519 40.68 32.80 7.06
C THR A 519 39.89 33.53 8.13
N ILE A 520 38.65 33.09 8.35
CA ILE A 520 37.79 33.50 9.47
C ILE A 520 37.68 32.32 10.42
N TYR A 521 38.08 32.49 11.68
CA TYR A 521 38.03 31.43 12.68
C TYR A 521 36.71 31.48 13.45
N PHE A 522 35.92 30.42 13.33
CA PHE A 522 34.78 30.17 14.21
C PHE A 522 35.18 29.13 15.26
N ASP A 523 34.88 29.39 16.54
CA ASP A 523 35.23 28.48 17.63
C ASP A 523 34.56 27.11 17.42
N THR A 524 35.37 26.07 17.32
CA THR A 524 34.90 24.69 17.12
C THR A 524 34.34 24.06 18.40
N LYS A 525 34.71 24.57 19.59
CA LYS A 525 34.17 24.12 20.88
C LYS A 525 32.82 24.77 21.21
N LYS A 526 32.59 25.97 20.68
CA LYS A 526 31.34 26.72 20.80
C LYS A 526 30.83 27.07 19.39
N PRO A 527 30.17 26.12 18.72
CA PRO A 527 29.83 26.26 17.31
C PRO A 527 28.97 27.51 17.09
N VAL A 528 29.29 28.25 16.02
CA VAL A 528 28.46 29.37 15.59
C VAL A 528 27.14 28.83 15.03
N ILE A 529 26.03 29.36 15.55
CA ILE A 529 24.69 29.05 15.08
C ILE A 529 24.32 30.07 14.01
N ILE A 530 24.11 29.58 12.78
CA ILE A 530 23.64 30.39 11.65
C ILE A 530 22.24 29.87 11.30
N PRO A 531 21.15 30.58 11.68
CA PRO A 531 19.79 30.11 11.44
C PRO A 531 19.46 29.90 9.95
N SER A 532 20.05 30.72 9.08
CA SER A 532 19.88 30.65 7.62
C SER A 532 21.13 31.17 6.92
N ALA A 533 21.61 30.46 5.89
CA ALA A 533 22.74 30.91 5.07
C ALA A 533 22.46 30.67 3.57
N ASN A 534 22.71 31.68 2.74
CA ASN A 534 22.74 31.54 1.29
C ASN A 534 24.19 31.25 0.87
N ILE A 535 24.49 30.00 0.55
CA ILE A 535 25.81 29.57 0.10
C ILE A 535 25.78 29.46 -1.43
N THR A 536 26.49 30.36 -2.12
CA THR A 536 26.56 30.39 -3.59
C THR A 536 27.67 29.49 -4.18
N GLY A 537 28.53 28.94 -3.32
CA GLY A 537 29.64 28.05 -3.70
C GLY A 537 29.53 26.64 -3.09
N THR A 538 30.65 25.93 -3.01
CA THR A 538 30.72 24.54 -2.51
C THR A 538 30.88 24.49 -0.98
N LEU A 539 30.12 23.62 -0.32
CA LEU A 539 30.37 23.22 1.07
C LEU A 539 31.29 22.00 1.10
N ASN A 540 32.53 22.13 1.60
CA ASN A 540 33.53 21.05 1.58
C ASN A 540 33.80 20.45 2.98
N GLY A 541 33.90 19.11 3.05
CA GLY A 541 34.35 18.37 4.24
C GLY A 541 33.45 18.57 5.47
N LYS A 542 32.13 18.55 5.28
CA LYS A 542 31.13 18.71 6.35
C LYS A 542 30.04 17.65 6.23
N THR A 543 29.45 17.29 7.37
CA THR A 543 28.27 16.43 7.45
C THR A 543 27.02 17.29 7.47
N ILE A 544 26.02 16.97 6.65
CA ILE A 544 24.69 17.59 6.69
C ILE A 544 23.78 16.66 7.51
N THR A 545 23.45 17.05 8.74
CA THR A 545 22.62 16.26 9.66
C THR A 545 21.24 16.91 9.80
N GLY A 546 20.15 16.15 9.57
CA GLY A 546 18.78 16.61 9.84
C GLY A 546 18.20 17.64 8.85
N SER A 547 18.54 17.56 7.56
CA SER A 547 18.08 18.53 6.54
C SER A 547 17.15 17.91 5.49
N THR A 548 16.18 18.71 5.01
CA THR A 548 15.51 18.50 3.72
C THR A 548 16.40 19.12 2.63
N ILE A 549 16.82 18.33 1.64
CA ILE A 549 17.64 18.81 0.52
C ILE A 549 16.73 18.97 -0.70
N ASN A 550 16.32 20.21 -1.00
CA ASN A 550 15.55 20.55 -2.20
C ASN A 550 16.52 20.88 -3.36
N GLY A 551 17.26 19.88 -3.83
CA GLY A 551 18.20 20.02 -4.95
C GLY A 551 17.59 19.55 -6.26
N THR A 552 17.96 20.20 -7.39
CA THR A 552 17.61 19.71 -8.73
C THR A 552 18.42 18.48 -9.13
N THR A 553 19.54 18.19 -8.46
CA THR A 553 20.37 17.00 -8.73
C THR A 553 21.11 16.58 -7.47
N PHE A 554 21.24 15.27 -7.23
CA PHE A 554 22.06 14.71 -6.16
C PHE A 554 22.98 13.63 -6.72
N ASN A 555 24.29 13.79 -6.55
CA ASN A 555 25.31 12.84 -6.98
C ASN A 555 26.04 12.30 -5.74
N ALA A 556 26.10 10.97 -5.58
CA ALA A 556 26.82 10.35 -4.47
C ALA A 556 27.85 9.32 -4.94
N GLY A 557 29.01 9.34 -4.28
CA GLY A 557 30.20 8.58 -4.65
C GLY A 557 31.07 9.29 -5.70
N ASP A 558 32.25 8.73 -5.96
CA ASP A 558 33.12 9.19 -7.04
C ASP A 558 32.77 8.47 -8.35
N ILE A 559 32.99 9.14 -9.48
CA ILE A 559 32.80 8.54 -10.80
C ILE A 559 33.77 7.36 -10.96
N SER A 560 33.22 6.17 -11.20
CA SER A 560 34.02 4.96 -11.42
C SER A 560 34.95 5.10 -12.62
N THR A 561 36.18 4.60 -12.49
CA THR A 561 37.20 4.54 -13.55
C THR A 561 37.05 3.33 -14.47
N ASP A 562 36.03 2.49 -14.27
CA ASP A 562 35.74 1.35 -15.15
C ASP A 562 35.51 1.81 -16.60
N ALA A 563 36.14 1.13 -17.57
CA ALA A 563 36.05 1.46 -18.99
C ALA A 563 34.62 1.37 -19.56
N ASN A 564 33.72 0.65 -18.88
CA ASN A 564 32.31 0.55 -19.24
C ASN A 564 31.50 1.77 -18.79
N ASN A 565 32.01 2.60 -17.88
CA ASN A 565 31.40 3.87 -17.48
C ASN A 565 31.73 4.99 -18.48
N THR A 566 31.34 4.79 -19.74
CA THR A 566 31.64 5.70 -20.86
C THR A 566 31.04 7.09 -20.68
N ASN A 567 29.89 7.19 -20.00
CA ASN A 567 29.19 8.45 -19.74
C ASN A 567 29.60 9.12 -18.41
N LYS A 568 30.57 8.57 -17.68
CA LYS A 568 31.06 9.12 -16.41
C LYS A 568 29.94 9.39 -15.39
N VAL A 569 28.98 8.48 -15.28
CA VAL A 569 27.88 8.61 -14.32
C VAL A 569 28.38 8.32 -12.90
N TYR A 570 27.74 8.96 -11.93
CA TYR A 570 27.97 8.70 -10.52
C TYR A 570 27.35 7.34 -10.11
N PRO A 571 27.94 6.61 -9.14
CA PRO A 571 27.39 5.36 -8.64
C PRO A 571 25.94 5.47 -8.19
N PHE A 572 25.57 6.62 -7.61
CA PHE A 572 24.20 6.99 -7.29
C PHE A 572 23.91 8.42 -7.76
N HIS A 573 22.77 8.60 -8.43
CA HIS A 573 22.34 9.87 -9.02
C HIS A 573 20.83 10.04 -8.88
N ILE A 574 20.39 11.22 -8.42
CA ILE A 574 18.98 11.65 -8.47
C ILE A 574 18.89 12.83 -9.44
N SER A 575 18.04 12.71 -10.46
CA SER A 575 17.80 13.75 -11.46
C SER A 575 16.73 14.76 -11.01
N ASP A 576 16.59 15.86 -11.77
CA ASP A 576 15.58 16.90 -11.55
C ASP A 576 14.14 16.39 -11.67
N GLY A 577 13.91 15.42 -12.55
CA GLY A 577 12.65 14.69 -12.69
C GLY A 577 12.36 13.67 -11.57
N GLY A 578 13.21 13.57 -10.53
CA GLY A 578 13.00 12.68 -9.39
C GLY A 578 13.38 11.20 -9.62
N ASN A 579 14.07 10.89 -10.72
CA ASN A 579 14.57 9.53 -10.97
C ASN A 579 15.82 9.28 -10.13
N ALA A 580 15.80 8.26 -9.27
CA ALA A 580 16.96 7.83 -8.50
C ALA A 580 17.57 6.59 -9.14
N THR A 581 18.78 6.71 -9.67
CA THR A 581 19.51 5.64 -10.34
C THR A 581 20.75 5.23 -9.56
N ALA A 582 20.97 3.94 -9.41
CA ALA A 582 22.20 3.34 -8.93
C ALA A 582 22.78 2.44 -10.02
N THR A 583 24.02 2.68 -10.44
CA THR A 583 24.65 1.93 -11.53
C THR A 583 25.94 1.27 -11.07
N ALA A 584 26.04 -0.03 -11.29
CA ALA A 584 27.24 -0.82 -11.04
C ALA A 584 27.88 -1.23 -12.38
N PHE A 585 29.16 -0.93 -12.52
CA PHE A 585 29.97 -1.30 -13.67
C PHE A 585 30.92 -2.45 -13.28
N ASN A 586 31.01 -3.46 -14.13
CA ASN A 586 31.94 -4.57 -14.02
C ASN A 586 32.46 -4.92 -15.43
N THR A 587 33.56 -5.66 -15.53
CA THR A 587 34.14 -6.13 -16.79
C THR A 587 33.19 -7.04 -17.57
N MET A 588 32.32 -7.81 -16.89
CA MET A 588 31.39 -8.79 -17.49
C MET A 588 29.97 -8.25 -17.74
N ASP A 589 29.53 -7.28 -16.96
CA ASP A 589 28.18 -6.72 -17.05
C ASP A 589 28.09 -5.29 -16.49
N VAL A 590 27.02 -4.60 -16.86
CA VAL A 590 26.59 -3.35 -16.24
C VAL A 590 25.16 -3.52 -15.75
N LYS A 591 24.90 -3.11 -14.51
CA LYS A 591 23.59 -3.24 -13.87
C LYS A 591 23.12 -1.89 -13.38
N GLN A 592 21.85 -1.58 -13.60
CA GLN A 592 21.23 -0.36 -13.12
C GLN A 592 19.95 -0.66 -12.37
N SER A 593 19.80 -0.07 -11.19
CA SER A 593 18.54 0.03 -10.47
C SER A 593 18.05 1.47 -10.58
N ALA A 594 16.84 1.68 -11.06
CA ALA A 594 16.24 2.99 -11.26
C ALA A 594 14.87 3.05 -10.61
N MET A 595 14.73 3.83 -9.54
CA MET A 595 13.44 4.24 -9.02
C MET A 595 12.96 5.42 -9.87
N VAL A 596 11.82 5.25 -10.52
CA VAL A 596 11.18 6.27 -11.38
C VAL A 596 9.82 6.62 -10.78
N PRO A 597 9.25 7.80 -11.04
CA PRO A 597 7.89 8.09 -10.63
C PRO A 597 6.91 7.00 -11.08
N GLY A 598 6.28 6.32 -10.11
CA GLY A 598 5.30 5.25 -10.35
C GLY A 598 5.85 3.81 -10.34
N GLY A 599 7.18 3.60 -10.33
CA GLY A 599 7.71 2.24 -10.43
C GLY A 599 9.21 2.07 -10.18
N LEU A 600 9.66 0.83 -10.32
CA LEU A 600 11.06 0.40 -10.20
C LEU A 600 11.50 -0.32 -11.46
N ARG A 601 12.66 0.06 -12.01
CA ARG A 601 13.27 -0.56 -13.19
C ARG A 601 14.63 -1.12 -12.83
N LEU A 602 14.85 -2.40 -13.09
CA LEU A 602 16.17 -3.03 -12.98
C LEU A 602 16.62 -3.44 -14.37
N LYS A 603 17.84 -3.09 -14.73
CA LYS A 603 18.40 -3.40 -16.05
C LYS A 603 19.72 -4.12 -15.89
N TYR A 604 19.89 -5.19 -16.67
CA TYR A 604 21.14 -5.91 -16.86
C TYR A 604 21.58 -5.78 -18.31
N ARG A 605 22.87 -5.48 -18.53
CA ARG A 605 23.48 -5.43 -19.85
C ARG A 605 24.79 -6.20 -19.82
N ALA A 606 24.92 -7.25 -20.62
CA ALA A 606 26.19 -7.94 -20.82
C ALA A 606 27.17 -7.02 -21.56
N THR A 607 28.45 -7.07 -21.20
CA THR A 607 29.52 -6.27 -21.85
C THR A 607 30.34 -7.08 -22.84
N SER A 608 30.09 -8.39 -22.91
CA SER A 608 30.69 -9.35 -23.84
C SER A 608 29.59 -10.20 -24.50
N SER A 609 29.86 -10.64 -25.74
CA SER A 609 29.00 -11.55 -26.50
C SER A 609 29.84 -12.37 -27.48
N SER A 610 29.32 -13.53 -27.88
CA SER A 610 29.89 -14.36 -28.96
C SER A 610 29.49 -13.87 -30.37
N ASP A 611 28.57 -12.90 -30.48
CA ASP A 611 28.12 -12.28 -31.73
C ASP A 611 27.73 -10.80 -31.47
N THR A 612 27.04 -10.14 -32.41
CA THR A 612 26.54 -8.76 -32.31
C THR A 612 25.41 -8.55 -31.28
N LYS A 613 24.90 -9.63 -30.66
CA LYS A 613 23.79 -9.63 -29.71
C LYS A 613 24.27 -9.76 -28.27
N TYR A 614 24.16 -8.71 -27.48
CA TYR A 614 24.59 -8.70 -26.07
C TYR A 614 23.41 -8.99 -25.16
N GLY A 615 23.52 -10.00 -24.30
CA GLY A 615 22.45 -10.40 -23.38
C GLY A 615 21.93 -9.23 -22.54
N ALA A 616 20.61 -9.07 -22.50
CA ALA A 616 19.97 -7.96 -21.82
C ALA A 616 18.69 -8.43 -21.12
N TYR A 617 18.52 -7.98 -19.88
CA TYR A 617 17.33 -8.27 -19.08
C TYR A 617 16.79 -6.97 -18.48
N ASP A 618 15.48 -6.76 -18.61
CA ASP A 618 14.78 -5.61 -18.06
C ASP A 618 13.68 -6.11 -17.12
N VAL A 619 13.70 -5.67 -15.87
CA VAL A 619 12.65 -5.90 -14.88
C VAL A 619 11.94 -4.58 -14.63
N THR A 620 10.62 -4.58 -14.74
CA THR A 620 9.78 -3.42 -14.44
C THR A 620 8.73 -3.81 -13.43
N LEU A 621 8.69 -3.10 -12.30
CA LEU A 621 7.63 -3.18 -11.31
C LEU A 621 6.87 -1.85 -11.34
N GLU A 622 5.62 -1.90 -11.77
CA GLU A 622 4.68 -0.77 -11.79
C GLU A 622 3.52 -1.07 -10.81
N ALA A 623 2.60 -0.14 -10.63
CA ALA A 623 1.48 -0.27 -9.67
C ALA A 623 0.56 -1.48 -9.96
N ASP A 624 0.49 -1.93 -11.21
CA ASP A 624 -0.43 -2.96 -11.68
C ASP A 624 0.28 -4.18 -12.27
N GLN A 625 1.61 -4.22 -12.36
CA GLN A 625 2.30 -5.37 -12.95
C GLN A 625 3.77 -5.51 -12.55
N LEU A 626 4.24 -6.76 -12.57
CA LEU A 626 5.65 -7.12 -12.64
C LEU A 626 5.95 -7.71 -14.02
N VAL A 627 6.89 -7.11 -14.75
CA VAL A 627 7.31 -7.54 -16.08
C VAL A 627 8.78 -7.91 -16.05
N LEU A 628 9.11 -9.14 -16.44
CA LEU A 628 10.46 -9.68 -16.56
C LEU A 628 10.75 -9.94 -18.04
N ASN A 629 11.57 -9.11 -18.67
CA ASN A 629 11.97 -9.26 -20.06
C ASN A 629 13.37 -9.85 -20.17
N SER A 630 13.52 -10.83 -21.05
CA SER A 630 14.77 -11.44 -21.48
C SER A 630 14.97 -11.21 -22.97
N GLY A 631 16.18 -10.86 -23.37
CA GLY A 631 16.49 -10.53 -24.74
C GLY A 631 17.93 -10.12 -24.94
N TYR A 632 18.13 -9.23 -25.92
CA TYR A 632 19.45 -8.76 -26.28
C TYR A 632 19.44 -7.30 -26.72
N THR A 633 20.61 -6.66 -26.67
CA THR A 633 20.91 -5.38 -27.31
C THR A 633 21.80 -5.60 -28.51
N THR A 634 21.74 -4.70 -29.49
CA THR A 634 22.59 -4.75 -30.68
C THR A 634 23.83 -3.90 -30.41
N GLY A 635 24.98 -4.56 -30.29
CA GLY A 635 26.18 -3.93 -29.74
C GLY A 635 26.11 -3.72 -28.23
N LYS A 636 27.22 -3.22 -27.67
CA LYS A 636 27.40 -3.03 -26.23
C LYS A 636 26.65 -1.78 -25.74
N ASP A 637 25.64 -1.96 -24.88
CA ASP A 637 24.80 -0.88 -24.34
C ASP A 637 25.10 -0.59 -22.85
N THR A 638 26.25 0.02 -22.55
CA THR A 638 26.59 0.40 -21.15
C THR A 638 25.83 1.62 -20.64
N THR A 639 25.01 2.24 -21.49
CA THR A 639 24.26 3.47 -21.19
C THR A 639 22.76 3.21 -20.98
N PHE A 640 22.32 1.94 -21.11
CA PHE A 640 20.91 1.53 -21.00
C PHE A 640 19.96 2.24 -21.96
N SER A 641 20.49 2.64 -23.11
CA SER A 641 19.81 3.40 -24.16
C SER A 641 18.91 2.53 -25.04
N GLN A 642 19.16 1.22 -25.08
CA GLN A 642 18.38 0.26 -25.87
C GLN A 642 17.31 -0.42 -25.01
N SER A 643 16.13 -0.62 -25.60
CA SER A 643 14.99 -1.30 -24.99
C SER A 643 15.03 -2.80 -25.28
N VAL A 644 14.70 -3.64 -24.29
CA VAL A 644 14.47 -5.08 -24.51
C VAL A 644 13.01 -5.31 -24.89
N SER A 645 12.66 -5.05 -26.15
CA SER A 645 11.29 -5.17 -26.68
C SER A 645 11.27 -5.56 -28.17
N GLY A 646 10.08 -5.85 -28.72
CA GLY A 646 9.92 -6.18 -30.15
C GLY A 646 10.81 -7.34 -30.59
N THR A 647 11.60 -7.14 -31.65
CA THR A 647 12.51 -8.17 -32.19
C THR A 647 13.70 -8.49 -31.27
N GLN A 648 13.95 -7.66 -30.26
CA GLN A 648 15.00 -7.87 -29.26
C GLN A 648 14.51 -8.70 -28.05
N LEU A 649 13.20 -8.89 -27.89
CA LEU A 649 12.60 -9.69 -26.83
C LEU A 649 12.61 -11.18 -27.20
N THR A 650 13.28 -12.01 -26.40
CA THR A 650 13.33 -13.47 -26.58
C THR A 650 12.49 -14.22 -25.54
N GLY A 651 12.14 -13.56 -24.43
CA GLY A 651 11.28 -14.13 -23.40
C GLY A 651 10.67 -13.03 -22.53
N GLN A 652 9.43 -13.25 -22.06
CA GLN A 652 8.76 -12.35 -21.13
C GLN A 652 7.89 -13.14 -20.14
N VAL A 653 7.94 -12.72 -18.87
CA VAL A 653 6.99 -13.10 -17.83
C VAL A 653 6.28 -11.85 -17.33
N VAL A 654 4.95 -11.85 -17.35
CA VAL A 654 4.13 -10.77 -16.78
C VAL A 654 3.27 -11.35 -15.66
N VAL A 655 3.29 -10.70 -14.51
CA VAL A 655 2.34 -10.94 -13.41
C VAL A 655 1.49 -9.68 -13.25
N SER A 656 0.18 -9.77 -13.49
CA SER A 656 -0.75 -8.63 -13.44
C SER A 656 -2.14 -9.06 -12.95
N PRO A 657 -2.97 -8.16 -12.40
CA PRO A 657 -4.35 -8.46 -12.02
C PRO A 657 -5.25 -8.65 -13.24
N LEU A 658 -4.83 -8.18 -14.42
CA LEU A 658 -5.59 -8.31 -15.66
C LEU A 658 -5.46 -9.73 -16.26
N ASP A 659 -4.23 -10.24 -16.34
CA ASP A 659 -3.90 -11.47 -17.07
C ASP A 659 -3.44 -12.62 -16.15
N GLY A 660 -3.25 -12.36 -14.84
CA GLY A 660 -2.64 -13.32 -13.93
C GLY A 660 -1.16 -13.50 -14.25
N LEU A 661 -0.77 -14.71 -14.73
CA LEU A 661 0.59 -15.03 -15.16
C LEU A 661 0.61 -15.25 -16.68
N ARG A 662 1.29 -14.38 -17.41
CA ARG A 662 1.50 -14.50 -18.87
C ARG A 662 2.95 -14.82 -19.19
N LEU A 663 3.17 -15.89 -19.95
CA LEU A 663 4.48 -16.31 -20.44
C LEU A 663 4.56 -16.08 -21.94
N TYR A 664 5.68 -15.57 -22.43
CA TYR A 664 5.92 -15.34 -23.85
C TYR A 664 7.36 -15.71 -24.22
N GLY A 665 7.55 -16.37 -25.37
CA GLY A 665 8.85 -16.79 -25.89
C GLY A 665 9.23 -18.22 -25.48
N ASP A 666 9.84 -18.95 -26.39
CA ASP A 666 10.10 -20.41 -26.28
C ASP A 666 10.97 -20.82 -25.08
N THR A 667 11.63 -19.86 -24.45
CA THR A 667 12.51 -20.07 -23.28
C THR A 667 11.77 -19.96 -21.94
N GLN A 668 10.50 -19.55 -21.92
CA GLN A 668 9.75 -19.32 -20.68
C GLN A 668 8.93 -20.55 -20.30
N THR A 669 9.06 -21.01 -19.06
CA THR A 669 8.42 -22.24 -18.58
C THR A 669 8.12 -22.15 -17.09
N ILE A 670 7.05 -22.82 -16.63
CA ILE A 670 6.81 -23.05 -15.19
C ILE A 670 7.32 -24.45 -14.87
N HIS A 671 8.34 -24.52 -14.02
CA HIS A 671 8.95 -25.79 -13.61
C HIS A 671 8.40 -26.25 -12.26
N PHE A 672 7.95 -27.50 -12.21
CA PHE A 672 7.71 -28.25 -10.99
C PHE A 672 8.82 -29.28 -10.86
N ASN A 673 9.90 -28.93 -10.18
CA ASN A 673 11.04 -29.82 -9.92
C ASN A 673 10.75 -30.60 -8.64
N GLY A 674 10.81 -31.93 -8.70
CA GLY A 674 10.39 -32.90 -7.67
C GLY A 674 10.92 -32.68 -6.26
N MET A 675 11.60 -33.67 -5.67
CA MET A 675 12.10 -33.54 -4.29
C MET A 675 13.53 -33.00 -4.28
N SER A 676 13.92 -32.30 -3.21
CA SER A 676 15.28 -31.78 -3.03
C SER A 676 16.37 -32.86 -3.02
N ALA A 677 15.99 -34.13 -2.78
CA ALA A 677 16.89 -35.29 -2.78
C ALA A 677 17.10 -35.92 -4.17
N ASP A 678 16.39 -35.47 -5.21
CA ASP A 678 16.55 -36.01 -6.56
C ASP A 678 17.92 -35.60 -7.15
N THR A 679 18.79 -36.60 -7.37
CA THR A 679 20.14 -36.40 -7.94
C THR A 679 20.14 -36.16 -9.45
N THR A 680 19.03 -36.42 -10.11
CA THR A 680 18.74 -36.09 -11.51
C THR A 680 17.43 -35.32 -11.55
N PRO A 681 17.30 -34.21 -12.32
CA PRO A 681 16.06 -33.46 -12.39
C PRO A 681 14.88 -34.38 -12.72
N LYS A 682 13.79 -34.25 -11.96
CA LYS A 682 12.53 -34.96 -12.18
C LYS A 682 11.39 -33.97 -12.00
N GLY A 683 10.34 -34.11 -12.80
CA GLY A 683 9.13 -33.34 -12.68
C GLY A 683 8.55 -32.96 -14.03
N ILE A 684 7.84 -31.83 -14.06
CA ILE A 684 7.16 -31.35 -15.26
C ILE A 684 7.44 -29.87 -15.51
N ALA A 685 7.39 -29.48 -16.78
CA ALA A 685 7.44 -28.10 -17.21
C ALA A 685 6.21 -27.77 -18.05
N PHE A 686 5.55 -26.66 -17.71
CA PHE A 686 4.51 -26.06 -18.54
C PHE A 686 5.16 -25.06 -19.49
N THR A 687 4.95 -25.23 -20.79
CA THR A 687 5.44 -24.30 -21.82
C THR A 687 4.43 -23.19 -22.11
N PRO A 688 4.81 -22.11 -22.81
CA PRO A 688 3.87 -21.05 -23.19
C PRO A 688 2.77 -21.52 -24.14
N TYR A 689 2.96 -22.67 -24.80
CA TYR A 689 1.98 -23.31 -25.67
C TYR A 689 0.95 -24.16 -24.90
N GLY A 690 1.07 -24.25 -23.56
CA GLY A 690 0.22 -25.10 -22.73
C GLY A 690 0.65 -26.58 -22.70
N ASN A 691 1.82 -26.91 -23.25
CA ASN A 691 2.32 -28.28 -23.24
C ASN A 691 2.84 -28.64 -21.84
N ILE A 692 2.57 -29.86 -21.41
CA ILE A 692 3.16 -30.47 -20.20
C ILE A 692 4.27 -31.41 -20.65
N ASN A 693 5.51 -31.00 -20.42
CA ASN A 693 6.69 -31.79 -20.79
C ASN A 693 7.35 -32.37 -19.54
N ALA A 694 7.86 -33.59 -19.65
CA ALA A 694 8.74 -34.16 -18.63
C ALA A 694 10.03 -33.36 -18.48
N THR A 695 10.50 -33.19 -17.23
CA THR A 695 11.85 -32.71 -16.94
C THR A 695 12.74 -33.86 -16.47
N GLY A 696 13.91 -33.98 -17.10
CA GLY A 696 14.90 -35.03 -16.84
C GLY A 696 14.35 -36.45 -17.02
N THR A 697 14.25 -37.23 -15.94
CA THR A 697 13.86 -38.67 -16.00
C THR A 697 12.39 -38.95 -15.71
N GLN A 698 11.54 -37.92 -15.61
CA GLN A 698 10.12 -38.12 -15.29
C GLN A 698 9.36 -38.75 -16.47
N GLY A 699 8.69 -39.89 -16.25
CA GLY A 699 7.88 -40.56 -17.28
C GLY A 699 6.37 -40.33 -17.17
N THR A 700 5.89 -39.91 -16.00
CA THR A 700 4.47 -39.84 -15.66
C THR A 700 4.12 -38.58 -14.89
N TRP A 701 2.91 -38.08 -15.07
CA TRP A 701 2.28 -37.09 -14.19
C TRP A 701 0.95 -37.66 -13.72
N TYR A 702 0.70 -37.70 -12.42
CA TYR A 702 -0.55 -38.24 -11.89
C TYR A 702 -1.25 -37.22 -11.00
N LEU A 703 -2.58 -37.30 -11.01
CA LEU A 703 -3.44 -36.63 -10.05
C LEU A 703 -3.81 -37.65 -8.98
N GLY A 704 -3.39 -37.45 -7.73
CA GLY A 704 -3.62 -38.40 -6.64
C GLY A 704 -2.91 -37.99 -5.35
N HIS A 705 -3.19 -38.68 -4.26
CA HIS A 705 -2.52 -38.44 -2.98
C HIS A 705 -1.08 -38.99 -2.99
N ASP A 706 -0.89 -40.17 -3.57
CA ASP A 706 0.37 -40.87 -3.71
C ASP A 706 0.33 -41.87 -4.89
N ASN A 707 1.43 -42.59 -5.14
CA ASN A 707 1.55 -43.58 -6.22
C ASN A 707 0.60 -44.78 -6.08
N SER A 708 0.04 -45.04 -4.91
CA SER A 708 -0.93 -46.12 -4.66
C SER A 708 -2.39 -45.65 -4.78
N LEU A 709 -2.64 -44.34 -4.75
CA LEU A 709 -3.96 -43.71 -4.81
C LEU A 709 -4.03 -42.65 -5.93
N GLN A 710 -3.77 -43.08 -7.16
CA GLN A 710 -3.84 -42.24 -8.34
C GLN A 710 -5.29 -42.17 -8.87
N THR A 711 -5.83 -40.97 -8.99
CA THR A 711 -7.11 -40.68 -9.67
C THR A 711 -6.94 -40.75 -11.19
N ALA A 712 -5.81 -40.25 -11.70
CA ALA A 712 -5.44 -40.32 -13.11
C ALA A 712 -3.92 -40.33 -13.24
N ASN A 713 -3.41 -41.04 -14.24
CA ASN A 713 -1.99 -41.06 -14.58
C ASN A 713 -1.84 -40.77 -16.08
N PHE A 714 -1.18 -39.66 -16.37
CA PHE A 714 -0.85 -39.21 -17.70
C PHE A 714 0.58 -39.64 -17.99
N GLY A 715 0.74 -40.62 -18.88
CA GLY A 715 2.04 -40.89 -19.51
C GLY A 715 2.45 -39.64 -20.27
N ILE A 716 3.53 -38.99 -19.84
CA ILE A 716 4.06 -37.75 -20.43
C ILE A 716 5.46 -37.96 -21.00
N ASP A 717 5.86 -39.22 -21.16
CA ASP A 717 7.17 -39.54 -21.70
C ASP A 717 7.28 -39.19 -23.19
N SER A 718 8.48 -38.85 -23.61
CA SER A 718 8.81 -38.50 -25.00
C SER A 718 8.99 -39.71 -25.91
N ALA A 719 8.74 -40.93 -25.42
CA ALA A 719 9.06 -42.21 -26.08
C ALA A 719 7.84 -43.11 -26.32
N GLY A 720 6.62 -42.67 -25.97
CA GLY A 720 5.38 -43.45 -26.07
C GLY A 720 5.36 -44.73 -25.23
N SER A 721 6.15 -44.80 -24.16
CA SER A 721 6.42 -46.06 -23.44
C SER A 721 5.46 -46.35 -22.28
N ASN A 722 4.80 -45.33 -21.72
CA ASN A 722 3.88 -45.48 -20.59
C ASN A 722 2.41 -45.40 -21.04
N LEU A 723 1.63 -46.45 -20.72
CA LEU A 723 0.19 -46.53 -20.98
C LEU A 723 -0.59 -45.45 -20.22
N ILE A 724 -1.59 -44.85 -20.88
CA ILE A 724 -2.60 -44.00 -20.22
C ILE A 724 -3.62 -44.91 -19.54
N ASN A 725 -3.57 -44.98 -18.21
CA ASN A 725 -4.47 -45.81 -17.42
C ASN A 725 -5.60 -44.98 -16.80
N PHE A 726 -6.84 -45.39 -17.07
CA PHE A 726 -8.03 -44.87 -16.40
C PHE A 726 -8.48 -45.86 -15.33
N TYR A 727 -8.23 -45.54 -14.07
CA TYR A 727 -8.54 -46.44 -12.93
C TYR A 727 -10.03 -46.39 -12.51
N ARG A 728 -10.89 -45.73 -13.28
CA ARG A 728 -12.35 -45.67 -13.08
C ARG A 728 -13.07 -45.91 -14.41
N PRO A 729 -14.31 -46.47 -14.41
CA PRO A 729 -15.07 -46.67 -15.63
C PRO A 729 -15.25 -45.38 -16.41
N LEU A 730 -14.91 -45.40 -17.70
CA LEU A 730 -15.22 -44.32 -18.64
C LEU A 730 -16.58 -44.61 -19.28
N PHE A 731 -17.56 -43.74 -19.05
CA PHE A 731 -18.75 -43.68 -19.88
C PHE A 731 -18.50 -42.62 -20.96
N VAL A 732 -18.18 -43.07 -22.16
CA VAL A 732 -18.02 -42.20 -23.33
C VAL A 732 -19.08 -42.57 -24.37
N ASP A 733 -19.61 -41.56 -25.06
CA ASP A 733 -20.66 -41.73 -26.07
C ASP A 733 -20.14 -42.52 -27.29
N GLU A 734 -18.83 -42.43 -27.57
CA GLU A 734 -18.15 -43.15 -28.64
C GLU A 734 -16.76 -43.64 -28.18
N ILE A 735 -16.47 -44.93 -28.40
CA ILE A 735 -15.11 -45.49 -28.25
C ILE A 735 -14.45 -45.44 -29.63
N GLY A 736 -13.64 -44.41 -29.88
CA GLY A 736 -12.92 -44.17 -31.13
C GLY A 736 -11.70 -45.09 -31.36
N ALA A 737 -11.86 -46.40 -31.18
CA ALA A 737 -10.77 -47.38 -31.24
C ALA A 737 -10.65 -48.10 -32.60
N LEU A 738 -11.12 -47.52 -33.70
CA LEU A 738 -11.06 -48.13 -35.04
C LEU A 738 -10.17 -47.29 -35.98
N THR A 739 -8.86 -47.29 -35.75
CA THR A 739 -7.90 -46.58 -36.60
C THR A 739 -7.19 -47.55 -37.56
N SER A 740 -6.53 -47.05 -38.60
CA SER A 740 -5.71 -47.90 -39.48
C SER A 740 -4.55 -48.56 -38.73
N SER A 741 -4.04 -47.91 -37.67
CA SER A 741 -2.90 -48.38 -36.89
C SER A 741 -3.19 -49.64 -36.06
N ASN A 742 -4.45 -49.99 -35.81
CA ASN A 742 -4.83 -51.23 -35.12
C ASN A 742 -5.61 -52.22 -36.01
N GLY A 743 -5.54 -52.06 -37.33
CA GLY A 743 -6.19 -52.96 -38.28
C GLY A 743 -7.72 -52.87 -38.30
N HIS A 744 -8.29 -51.71 -37.93
CA HIS A 744 -9.73 -51.47 -37.85
C HIS A 744 -10.46 -52.45 -36.91
N ALA A 745 -9.90 -52.68 -35.72
CA ALA A 745 -10.44 -53.64 -34.77
C ALA A 745 -10.56 -53.11 -33.35
N LEU A 746 -11.67 -53.44 -32.68
CA LEU A 746 -11.88 -53.25 -31.24
C LEU A 746 -11.76 -54.61 -30.55
N LEU A 747 -10.72 -54.78 -29.74
CA LEU A 747 -10.51 -55.95 -28.90
C LEU A 747 -11.07 -55.71 -27.50
N ILE A 748 -12.05 -56.52 -27.11
CA ILE A 748 -12.46 -56.65 -25.71
C ILE A 748 -11.66 -57.81 -25.13
N HIS A 749 -10.73 -57.49 -24.23
CA HIS A 749 -9.90 -58.45 -23.51
C HIS A 749 -10.27 -58.46 -22.03
N GLY A 750 -10.50 -59.65 -21.48
CA GLY A 750 -10.44 -59.83 -20.03
C GLY A 750 -8.98 -59.94 -19.62
N ASP A 751 -8.51 -59.02 -18.76
CA ASP A 751 -7.21 -59.17 -18.11
C ASP A 751 -7.31 -60.28 -17.06
N ASP A 752 -6.42 -61.26 -17.16
CA ASP A 752 -6.28 -62.35 -16.21
C ASP A 752 -4.83 -62.28 -15.72
N ASN A 753 -4.63 -62.29 -14.40
CA ASN A 753 -3.34 -62.06 -13.74
C ASN A 753 -2.31 -63.20 -13.98
N GLY A 754 -2.47 -63.98 -15.04
CA GLY A 754 -1.58 -65.07 -15.45
C GLY A 754 -1.87 -66.42 -14.77
N GLU A 755 -2.86 -66.53 -13.88
CA GLU A 755 -3.10 -67.75 -13.10
C GLU A 755 -4.02 -68.76 -13.80
N SER A 756 -4.96 -68.31 -14.66
CA SER A 756 -6.02 -69.19 -15.20
C SER A 756 -5.75 -69.70 -16.62
N GLY A 757 -4.73 -69.17 -17.31
CA GLY A 757 -4.33 -69.60 -18.66
C GLY A 757 -5.40 -69.40 -19.75
N SER A 758 -6.48 -68.66 -19.47
CA SER A 758 -7.63 -68.50 -20.39
C SER A 758 -8.15 -67.07 -20.35
N THR A 759 -7.61 -66.21 -21.21
CA THR A 759 -8.17 -64.87 -21.42
C THR A 759 -9.43 -64.96 -22.29
N GLY A 760 -10.51 -64.33 -21.82
CA GLY A 760 -11.69 -64.11 -22.64
C GLY A 760 -11.39 -63.03 -23.68
N GLN A 761 -11.48 -63.36 -24.96
CA GLN A 761 -11.23 -62.42 -26.05
C GLN A 761 -12.43 -62.37 -26.99
N MET A 762 -12.90 -61.16 -27.30
CA MET A 762 -13.87 -60.91 -28.36
C MET A 762 -13.39 -59.73 -29.20
N LEU A 763 -13.37 -59.93 -30.52
CA LEU A 763 -12.86 -58.96 -31.47
C LEU A 763 -13.99 -58.52 -32.41
N PHE A 764 -14.28 -57.23 -32.41
CA PHE A 764 -15.08 -56.59 -33.46
C PHE A 764 -14.11 -56.09 -34.53
N ARG A 765 -14.12 -56.72 -35.71
CA ARG A 765 -13.23 -56.36 -36.81
C ARG A 765 -13.97 -56.30 -38.13
N LYS A 766 -13.34 -55.71 -39.14
CA LYS A 766 -13.77 -55.79 -40.53
C LYS A 766 -12.65 -56.41 -41.36
N ASP A 767 -12.99 -57.39 -42.20
CA ASP A 767 -12.08 -57.88 -43.24
C ASP A 767 -12.51 -57.33 -44.62
N SER A 768 -11.92 -57.86 -45.69
CA SER A 768 -12.26 -57.48 -47.07
C SER A 768 -13.70 -57.81 -47.48
N ARG A 769 -14.46 -58.58 -46.67
CA ARG A 769 -15.85 -58.98 -46.93
C ARG A 769 -16.83 -58.12 -46.13
N SER A 770 -16.74 -58.15 -44.79
CA SER A 770 -17.69 -57.45 -43.92
C SER A 770 -17.19 -57.28 -42.48
N ALA A 771 -17.97 -56.57 -41.67
CA ALA A 771 -17.79 -56.58 -40.22
C ALA A 771 -18.11 -57.99 -39.66
N GLN A 772 -17.37 -58.40 -38.64
CA GLN A 772 -17.50 -59.70 -37.98
C GLN A 772 -17.19 -59.58 -36.49
N VAL A 773 -17.83 -60.46 -35.70
CA VAL A 773 -17.54 -60.67 -34.28
C VAL A 773 -16.83 -62.01 -34.14
N VAL A 774 -15.58 -62.00 -33.73
CA VAL A 774 -14.73 -63.21 -33.68
C VAL A 774 -14.28 -63.45 -32.24
N SER A 775 -14.34 -64.71 -31.80
CA SER A 775 -13.82 -65.10 -30.50
C SER A 775 -13.36 -66.56 -30.50
N ALA A 776 -12.03 -66.76 -30.44
CA ALA A 776 -11.45 -68.08 -30.24
C ALA A 776 -11.85 -68.65 -28.87
N SER A 777 -11.97 -67.81 -27.85
CA SER A 777 -12.41 -68.20 -26.51
C SER A 777 -13.85 -68.75 -26.50
N ILE A 778 -14.77 -68.15 -27.28
CA ILE A 778 -16.13 -68.69 -27.46
C ILE A 778 -16.10 -69.98 -28.28
N TYR A 779 -15.34 -70.03 -29.38
CA TYR A 779 -15.25 -71.21 -30.25
C TYR A 779 -14.73 -72.45 -29.51
N ASN A 780 -13.65 -72.32 -28.75
CA ASN A 780 -13.02 -73.44 -28.04
C ASN A 780 -13.85 -73.95 -26.85
N ARG A 781 -14.90 -73.22 -26.44
CA ARG A 781 -15.74 -73.60 -25.31
C ARG A 781 -16.92 -74.46 -25.78
N THR A 782 -16.77 -75.78 -25.65
CA THR A 782 -17.78 -76.75 -26.06
C THR A 782 -18.80 -77.05 -24.95
N TYR A 783 -20.05 -77.32 -25.33
CA TYR A 783 -21.11 -77.75 -24.43
C TYR A 783 -21.85 -78.96 -25.03
N SER A 784 -22.34 -79.87 -24.17
CA SER A 784 -23.04 -81.09 -24.59
C SER A 784 -24.52 -80.88 -24.93
N SER A 785 -25.07 -79.69 -24.68
CA SER A 785 -26.47 -79.33 -24.93
C SER A 785 -26.60 -78.36 -26.11
N GLY A 786 -27.56 -78.60 -27.01
CA GLY A 786 -27.84 -77.71 -28.13
C GLY A 786 -28.63 -76.48 -27.68
N SER A 787 -27.97 -75.36 -27.41
CA SER A 787 -28.63 -74.06 -27.31
C SER A 787 -28.14 -73.18 -28.46
N ASN A 788 -28.89 -73.18 -29.55
CA ASN A 788 -28.56 -72.39 -30.73
C ASN A 788 -28.92 -70.91 -30.49
N VAL A 789 -28.03 -70.00 -30.93
CA VAL A 789 -28.33 -68.58 -31.07
C VAL A 789 -28.81 -68.31 -32.50
N LYS A 790 -29.76 -67.38 -32.66
CA LYS A 790 -30.17 -66.85 -33.97
C LYS A 790 -29.76 -65.39 -34.08
N VAL A 791 -29.47 -64.93 -35.29
CA VAL A 791 -29.38 -63.50 -35.61
C VAL A 791 -30.76 -63.06 -36.11
N THR A 792 -31.33 -61.98 -35.54
CA THR A 792 -32.58 -61.39 -36.03
C THR A 792 -32.33 -60.51 -37.27
N SER A 793 -33.39 -60.10 -37.97
CA SER A 793 -33.27 -59.13 -39.09
C SER A 793 -32.70 -57.78 -38.66
N TYR A 794 -32.76 -57.43 -37.37
CA TYR A 794 -32.13 -56.24 -36.79
C TYR A 794 -30.66 -56.46 -36.37
N GLY A 795 -30.07 -57.62 -36.67
CA GLY A 795 -28.70 -57.96 -36.28
C GLY A 795 -28.52 -58.38 -34.82
N THR A 796 -29.61 -58.66 -34.10
CA THR A 796 -29.56 -59.03 -32.68
C THR A 796 -29.29 -60.52 -32.50
N LEU A 797 -28.37 -60.88 -31.60
CA LEU A 797 -28.19 -62.27 -31.14
C LEU A 797 -29.27 -62.64 -30.11
N GLY A 798 -30.08 -63.65 -30.41
CA GLY A 798 -31.14 -64.16 -29.52
C GLY A 798 -31.05 -65.67 -29.31
N ARG A 799 -31.46 -66.16 -28.14
CA ARG A 799 -31.48 -67.60 -27.82
C ARG A 799 -32.77 -68.27 -28.30
N VAL A 800 -32.67 -69.44 -28.93
CA VAL A 800 -33.82 -70.27 -29.28
C VAL A 800 -34.27 -71.11 -28.07
N THR A 801 -35.57 -71.14 -27.77
CA THR A 801 -36.13 -71.88 -26.62
C THR A 801 -37.38 -72.69 -26.99
N SER A 802 -37.55 -73.85 -26.35
CA SER A 802 -38.69 -74.78 -26.53
C SER A 802 -39.51 -75.02 -25.26
N ALA A 803 -39.14 -74.41 -24.13
CA ALA A 803 -39.85 -74.60 -22.85
C ALA A 803 -41.25 -73.97 -22.89
N SER A 804 -42.24 -74.67 -22.32
CA SER A 804 -43.65 -74.25 -22.31
C SER A 804 -43.87 -72.85 -21.74
N LYS A 805 -43.04 -72.41 -20.77
CA LYS A 805 -43.12 -71.05 -20.19
C LYS A 805 -42.89 -69.91 -21.20
N TYR A 806 -42.34 -70.21 -22.38
CA TYR A 806 -42.14 -69.24 -23.46
C TYR A 806 -43.12 -69.44 -24.63
N LYS A 807 -44.16 -70.27 -24.49
CA LYS A 807 -45.11 -70.63 -25.56
C LYS A 807 -46.55 -70.47 -25.08
N LEU A 808 -47.45 -70.12 -26.00
CA LEU A 808 -48.89 -70.05 -25.78
C LEU A 808 -49.59 -70.94 -26.81
N ASP A 809 -50.81 -71.39 -26.50
CA ASP A 809 -51.67 -72.17 -27.38
C ASP A 809 -51.04 -73.47 -27.94
N ILE A 810 -50.55 -74.34 -27.03
CA ILE A 810 -49.90 -75.61 -27.41
C ILE A 810 -50.96 -76.66 -27.77
N THR A 811 -51.07 -76.98 -29.06
CA THR A 811 -51.95 -78.03 -29.59
C THR A 811 -51.17 -79.27 -30.05
N LYS A 812 -51.82 -80.45 -30.08
CA LYS A 812 -51.23 -81.71 -30.55
C LYS A 812 -51.84 -82.11 -31.89
N GLU A 813 -51.07 -81.93 -32.96
CA GLU A 813 -51.48 -82.30 -34.31
C GLU A 813 -51.35 -83.82 -34.55
N THR A 814 -52.35 -84.43 -35.20
CA THR A 814 -52.38 -85.87 -35.53
C THR A 814 -52.59 -86.15 -37.02
N SER A 815 -52.81 -85.11 -37.82
CA SER A 815 -52.96 -85.21 -39.27
C SER A 815 -51.75 -85.85 -39.94
N LEU A 816 -52.03 -86.68 -40.95
CA LEU A 816 -51.01 -87.31 -41.81
C LEU A 816 -50.66 -86.42 -43.02
N GLU A 817 -51.43 -85.37 -43.28
CA GLU A 817 -51.27 -84.53 -44.47
C GLU A 817 -49.88 -83.89 -44.58
N PRO A 818 -49.33 -83.24 -43.53
CA PRO A 818 -47.99 -82.65 -43.62
C PRO A 818 -46.91 -83.70 -43.90
N ALA A 819 -47.04 -84.90 -43.29
CA ALA A 819 -46.11 -86.00 -43.51
C ALA A 819 -46.15 -86.52 -44.95
N ASN A 820 -47.35 -86.67 -45.52
CA ASN A 820 -47.53 -87.13 -46.89
C ASN A 820 -46.96 -86.12 -47.89
N LYS A 821 -47.18 -84.82 -47.65
CA LYS A 821 -46.58 -83.74 -48.44
C LYS A 821 -45.05 -83.78 -48.37
N LEU A 822 -44.46 -83.94 -47.19
CA LEU A 822 -43.01 -84.01 -47.04
C LEU A 822 -42.42 -85.22 -47.77
N LEU A 823 -43.08 -86.38 -47.70
CA LEU A 823 -42.66 -87.61 -48.40
C LEU A 823 -42.78 -87.53 -49.93
N SER A 824 -43.47 -86.50 -50.46
CA SER A 824 -43.57 -86.25 -51.90
C SER A 824 -42.43 -85.40 -52.47
N ILE A 825 -41.57 -84.85 -51.61
CA ILE A 825 -40.46 -83.97 -52.01
C ILE A 825 -39.18 -84.79 -52.18
N ASP A 826 -38.53 -84.63 -53.33
CA ASP A 826 -37.22 -85.22 -53.59
C ASP A 826 -36.08 -84.44 -52.90
N ARG A 827 -35.03 -85.17 -52.50
CA ARG A 827 -33.82 -84.54 -51.96
C ARG A 827 -33.11 -83.71 -53.05
N SER A 828 -32.68 -82.52 -52.67
CA SER A 828 -31.85 -81.63 -53.47
C SER A 828 -30.37 -81.73 -53.08
N SER A 829 -29.49 -81.29 -53.99
CA SER A 829 -28.09 -81.05 -53.69
C SER A 829 -27.60 -79.78 -54.34
N TRP A 830 -26.81 -78.98 -53.63
CA TRP A 830 -26.33 -77.69 -54.11
C TRP A 830 -24.86 -77.46 -53.75
N VAL A 831 -24.30 -76.41 -54.31
CA VAL A 831 -23.01 -75.84 -53.96
C VAL A 831 -23.27 -74.39 -53.60
N ASP A 832 -22.68 -73.90 -52.51
CA ASP A 832 -22.90 -72.52 -52.09
C ASP A 832 -22.34 -71.54 -53.11
N LYS A 833 -23.21 -70.63 -53.55
CA LYS A 833 -22.93 -69.68 -54.63
C LYS A 833 -21.74 -68.77 -54.28
N SER A 834 -21.71 -68.23 -53.06
CA SER A 834 -20.64 -67.34 -52.59
C SER A 834 -19.29 -68.04 -52.55
N SER A 835 -19.21 -69.27 -52.04
CA SER A 835 -17.98 -70.05 -51.99
C SER A 835 -17.46 -70.40 -53.39
N ALA A 836 -18.35 -70.74 -54.32
CA ALA A 836 -18.00 -71.01 -55.71
C ALA A 836 -17.51 -69.76 -56.46
N GLU A 837 -18.18 -68.62 -56.28
CA GLU A 837 -17.79 -67.32 -56.87
C GLU A 837 -16.45 -66.85 -56.32
N LEU A 838 -16.22 -66.93 -55.00
CA LEU A 838 -14.96 -66.54 -54.37
C LEU A 838 -13.77 -67.42 -54.81
N LEU A 839 -13.97 -68.72 -54.98
CA LEU A 839 -12.92 -69.60 -55.51
C LEU A 839 -12.63 -69.28 -56.99
N ALA A 840 -13.64 -68.89 -57.76
CA ALA A 840 -13.46 -68.46 -59.14
C ALA A 840 -12.68 -67.12 -59.21
N ASP A 841 -13.05 -66.16 -58.37
CA ASP A 841 -12.39 -64.85 -58.30
C ASP A 841 -10.95 -64.95 -57.81
N SER A 842 -10.66 -65.76 -56.79
CA SER A 842 -9.28 -65.94 -56.29
C SER A 842 -8.36 -66.56 -57.33
N LYS A 843 -8.86 -67.54 -58.10
CA LYS A 843 -8.14 -68.15 -59.23
C LYS A 843 -7.96 -67.18 -60.41
N THR A 844 -8.87 -66.23 -60.57
CA THR A 844 -8.79 -65.23 -61.64
C THR A 844 -7.85 -64.08 -61.28
N ASN A 845 -7.82 -63.67 -59.99
CA ASN A 845 -7.10 -62.49 -59.51
C ASN A 845 -5.80 -62.80 -58.75
N GLY A 846 -5.41 -64.08 -58.63
CA GLY A 846 -4.14 -64.51 -58.02
C GLY A 846 -4.03 -64.26 -56.52
N THR A 847 -5.17 -64.12 -55.81
CA THR A 847 -5.22 -63.81 -54.38
C THR A 847 -5.30 -65.10 -53.56
N GLU A 848 -4.38 -65.33 -52.62
CA GLU A 848 -4.49 -66.46 -51.69
C GLU A 848 -5.64 -66.22 -50.70
N LEU A 849 -6.55 -67.19 -50.59
CA LEU A 849 -7.64 -67.16 -49.63
C LEU A 849 -7.14 -67.76 -48.30
N SER A 850 -7.16 -66.96 -47.23
CA SER A 850 -6.54 -67.29 -45.93
C SER A 850 -7.39 -68.17 -45.01
N GLU A 851 -8.55 -68.66 -45.45
CA GLU A 851 -9.43 -69.52 -44.63
C GLU A 851 -9.56 -70.93 -45.25
N PRO A 852 -9.24 -72.00 -44.49
CA PRO A 852 -9.33 -73.38 -44.99
C PRO A 852 -10.76 -73.87 -45.24
N GLU A 853 -11.78 -73.08 -44.92
CA GLU A 853 -13.21 -73.47 -44.98
C GLU A 853 -13.91 -73.09 -46.30
N ILE A 854 -13.22 -72.46 -47.26
CA ILE A 854 -13.76 -72.21 -48.62
C ILE A 854 -13.60 -73.46 -49.48
N ASN A 855 -14.12 -74.59 -49.00
CA ASN A 855 -14.24 -75.80 -49.78
C ASN A 855 -15.58 -75.77 -50.52
N VAL A 856 -15.51 -75.85 -51.85
CA VAL A 856 -16.70 -75.98 -52.72
C VAL A 856 -17.23 -77.41 -52.60
N ASN A 857 -17.83 -77.70 -51.45
CA ASN A 857 -18.44 -78.99 -51.15
C ASN A 857 -19.85 -79.03 -51.71
N ARG A 858 -20.28 -80.23 -52.12
CA ARG A 858 -21.68 -80.46 -52.47
C ARG A 858 -22.46 -80.77 -51.20
N HIS A 859 -23.44 -79.92 -50.92
CA HIS A 859 -24.37 -80.05 -49.80
C HIS A 859 -25.63 -80.79 -50.25
N TYR A 860 -26.29 -81.46 -49.32
CA TYR A 860 -27.52 -82.22 -49.56
C TYR A 860 -28.60 -81.79 -48.58
N GLY A 861 -29.82 -81.66 -49.04
CA GLY A 861 -30.95 -81.23 -48.23
C GLY A 861 -32.19 -80.95 -49.07
N LEU A 862 -33.02 -80.04 -48.61
CA LEU A 862 -34.21 -79.53 -49.28
C LEU A 862 -34.05 -78.04 -49.59
N ILE A 863 -34.74 -77.57 -50.63
CA ILE A 863 -34.80 -76.16 -51.02
C ILE A 863 -36.10 -75.58 -50.47
N ALA A 864 -36.04 -74.40 -49.86
CA ALA A 864 -37.16 -73.82 -49.12
C ALA A 864 -38.38 -73.59 -50.03
N GLU A 865 -38.14 -73.18 -51.26
CA GLU A 865 -39.16 -72.97 -52.28
C GLU A 865 -39.90 -74.27 -52.66
N ASP A 866 -39.26 -75.43 -52.57
CA ASP A 866 -39.92 -76.71 -52.87
C ASP A 866 -40.88 -77.14 -51.75
N LEU A 867 -40.59 -76.75 -50.49
CA LEU A 867 -41.54 -76.90 -49.38
C LEU A 867 -42.78 -76.02 -49.58
N ILE A 868 -42.58 -74.78 -50.05
CA ILE A 868 -43.71 -73.88 -50.38
C ILE A 868 -44.58 -74.52 -51.48
N LYS A 869 -43.96 -75.06 -52.55
CA LYS A 869 -44.71 -75.73 -53.63
C LYS A 869 -45.49 -76.96 -53.15
N ALA A 870 -44.95 -77.70 -52.18
CA ALA A 870 -45.63 -78.84 -51.56
C ALA A 870 -46.71 -78.42 -50.53
N GLY A 871 -46.85 -77.12 -50.26
CA GLY A 871 -47.81 -76.57 -49.29
C GLY A 871 -47.41 -76.84 -47.85
N LEU A 872 -46.13 -76.66 -47.52
CA LEU A 872 -45.49 -76.76 -46.20
C LEU A 872 -44.85 -75.42 -45.77
N ASP A 873 -45.50 -74.30 -46.08
CA ASP A 873 -45.05 -72.94 -45.81
C ASP A 873 -44.68 -72.66 -44.35
N GLU A 874 -45.32 -73.35 -43.40
CA GLU A 874 -45.14 -73.18 -41.97
C GLU A 874 -43.74 -73.59 -41.46
N PHE A 875 -43.00 -74.38 -42.26
CA PHE A 875 -41.63 -74.81 -41.95
C PHE A 875 -40.58 -73.99 -42.71
N VAL A 876 -41.00 -72.92 -43.41
CA VAL A 876 -40.09 -72.04 -44.15
C VAL A 876 -39.87 -70.75 -43.37
N ILE A 877 -38.60 -70.41 -43.16
CA ILE A 877 -38.19 -69.14 -42.58
C ILE A 877 -38.33 -68.09 -43.67
N LYS A 878 -39.21 -67.12 -43.46
CA LYS A 878 -39.48 -66.04 -44.42
C LYS A 878 -38.83 -64.73 -43.97
N GLY A 879 -38.28 -63.98 -44.92
CA GLY A 879 -37.77 -62.63 -44.70
C GLY A 879 -38.88 -61.58 -44.63
N ASP A 880 -38.51 -60.32 -44.38
CA ASP A 880 -39.47 -59.22 -44.14
C ASP A 880 -40.41 -58.94 -45.33
N LYS A 881 -40.05 -59.36 -46.56
CA LYS A 881 -40.90 -59.24 -47.76
C LYS A 881 -41.58 -60.57 -48.14
N GLY A 882 -41.57 -61.55 -47.24
CA GLY A 882 -42.20 -62.85 -47.42
C GLY A 882 -41.42 -63.85 -48.29
N GLN A 883 -40.23 -63.49 -48.75
CA GLN A 883 -39.36 -64.39 -49.51
C GLN A 883 -38.80 -65.52 -48.62
N ALA A 884 -38.55 -66.69 -49.20
CA ALA A 884 -37.93 -67.79 -48.48
C ALA A 884 -36.45 -67.49 -48.20
N GLU A 885 -36.03 -67.62 -46.94
CA GLU A 885 -34.66 -67.37 -46.47
C GLU A 885 -34.04 -68.64 -45.85
N GLY A 886 -34.85 -69.66 -45.53
CA GLY A 886 -34.36 -70.91 -44.97
C GLY A 886 -35.47 -71.90 -44.62
N ILE A 887 -35.09 -73.03 -44.03
CA ILE A 887 -35.99 -74.12 -43.61
C ILE A 887 -35.80 -74.38 -42.11
N GLU A 888 -36.90 -74.58 -41.38
CA GLU A 888 -36.88 -75.10 -40.01
C GLU A 888 -36.61 -76.61 -40.00
N TYR A 889 -35.39 -77.02 -40.36
CA TYR A 889 -35.00 -78.44 -40.44
C TYR A 889 -35.19 -79.20 -39.14
N ASP A 890 -35.00 -78.55 -38.00
CA ASP A 890 -35.21 -79.14 -36.67
C ASP A 890 -36.67 -79.50 -36.41
N ARG A 891 -37.62 -78.79 -37.03
CA ARG A 891 -39.05 -79.00 -36.85
C ARG A 891 -39.68 -79.80 -37.96
N LEU A 892 -39.18 -79.68 -39.18
CA LEU A 892 -39.75 -80.31 -40.37
C LEU A 892 -39.93 -81.83 -40.20
N TRP A 893 -38.91 -82.54 -39.73
CA TRP A 893 -38.95 -84.00 -39.60
C TRP A 893 -39.93 -84.50 -38.53
N ILE A 894 -40.31 -83.63 -37.58
CA ILE A 894 -41.28 -83.95 -36.52
C ILE A 894 -42.65 -84.26 -37.13
N THR A 895 -42.96 -83.70 -38.31
CA THR A 895 -44.20 -84.00 -39.06
C THR A 895 -44.35 -85.47 -39.43
N LEU A 896 -43.26 -86.25 -39.49
CA LEU A 896 -43.32 -87.67 -39.82
C LEU A 896 -43.83 -88.53 -38.67
N ILE A 897 -43.89 -88.01 -37.43
CA ILE A 897 -44.26 -88.80 -36.24
C ILE A 897 -45.64 -89.48 -36.39
N PRO A 898 -46.72 -88.78 -36.79
CA PRO A 898 -48.03 -89.43 -37.01
C PRO A 898 -47.96 -90.53 -38.07
N LYS A 899 -47.21 -90.33 -39.16
CA LYS A 899 -47.05 -91.31 -40.24
C LYS A 899 -46.26 -92.54 -39.82
N ILE A 900 -45.16 -92.34 -39.09
CA ILE A 900 -44.37 -93.44 -38.52
C ILE A 900 -45.22 -94.23 -37.52
N ARG A 901 -46.04 -93.54 -36.72
CA ARG A 901 -46.99 -94.20 -35.80
C ARG A 901 -48.03 -95.02 -36.55
N GLN A 902 -48.60 -94.48 -37.62
CA GLN A 902 -49.53 -95.21 -38.49
C GLN A 902 -48.86 -96.48 -39.05
N LEU A 903 -47.69 -96.33 -39.68
CA LEU A 903 -46.94 -97.44 -40.26
C LEU A 903 -46.58 -98.51 -39.22
N SER A 904 -46.22 -98.09 -38.00
CA SER A 904 -45.96 -99.01 -36.89
C SER A 904 -47.21 -99.79 -36.49
N ASN A 905 -48.35 -99.11 -36.36
CA ASN A 905 -49.63 -99.73 -36.01
C ASN A 905 -50.11 -100.71 -37.10
N GLU A 906 -49.99 -100.32 -38.37
CA GLU A 906 -50.30 -101.18 -39.52
C GLU A 906 -49.37 -102.40 -39.55
N ASN A 907 -48.08 -102.24 -39.25
CA ASN A 907 -47.13 -103.35 -39.17
C ASN A 907 -47.49 -104.32 -38.01
N ILE A 908 -47.85 -103.79 -36.84
CA ILE A 908 -48.32 -104.60 -35.71
C ILE A 908 -49.59 -105.38 -36.11
N GLN A 909 -50.56 -104.73 -36.75
CA GLN A 909 -51.78 -105.41 -37.17
C GLN A 909 -51.54 -106.46 -38.25
N ASN A 910 -50.66 -106.17 -39.21
CA ASN A 910 -50.26 -107.14 -40.22
C ASN A 910 -49.58 -108.36 -39.56
N LYS A 911 -48.71 -108.16 -38.57
CA LYS A 911 -48.10 -109.26 -37.80
C LYS A 911 -49.13 -110.07 -37.01
N MET A 912 -50.11 -109.42 -36.36
CA MET A 912 -51.19 -110.13 -35.66
C MET A 912 -52.06 -110.95 -36.63
N THR A 913 -52.37 -110.38 -37.80
CA THR A 913 -53.14 -111.07 -38.85
C THR A 913 -52.38 -112.27 -39.39
N ILE A 914 -51.07 -112.14 -39.62
CA ILE A 914 -50.19 -113.25 -40.02
C ILE A 914 -50.17 -114.34 -38.93
N SER A 915 -49.97 -113.99 -37.65
CA SER A 915 -50.04 -114.97 -36.55
C SER A 915 -51.37 -115.72 -36.51
N LYS A 916 -52.49 -115.03 -36.74
CA LYS A 916 -53.82 -115.65 -36.73
C LYS A 916 -53.98 -116.64 -37.90
N LEU A 917 -53.58 -116.23 -39.11
CA LEU A 917 -53.56 -117.10 -40.29
C LEU A 917 -52.64 -118.31 -40.09
N GLU A 918 -51.47 -118.14 -39.47
CA GLU A 918 -50.57 -119.24 -39.12
C GLU A 918 -51.20 -120.23 -38.13
N SER A 919 -52.00 -119.76 -37.17
CA SER A 919 -52.75 -120.62 -36.23
C SER A 919 -53.87 -121.38 -36.93
N GLU A 920 -54.67 -120.72 -37.79
CA GLU A 920 -55.72 -121.36 -38.59
C GLU A 920 -55.15 -122.40 -39.57
N ILE A 921 -54.00 -122.13 -40.20
CA ILE A 921 -53.28 -123.10 -41.03
C ILE A 921 -52.80 -124.30 -40.20
N LYS A 922 -52.44 -124.10 -38.93
CA LYS A 922 -52.00 -125.18 -38.04
C LYS A 922 -53.14 -126.08 -37.61
N GLU A 923 -54.34 -125.53 -37.35
CA GLU A 923 -55.56 -126.30 -37.08
C GLU A 923 -55.99 -127.11 -38.30
N LEU A 924 -55.99 -126.52 -39.50
CA LEU A 924 -56.28 -127.22 -40.76
C LEU A 924 -55.30 -128.36 -41.10
N LYS A 925 -54.08 -128.34 -40.54
CA LYS A 925 -53.09 -129.41 -40.68
C LYS A 925 -53.23 -130.53 -39.64
N GLN A 926 -54.01 -130.36 -38.58
CA GLN A 926 -54.26 -131.39 -37.55
C GLN A 926 -55.54 -132.20 -37.79
N GLU A 927 -56.46 -131.72 -38.64
CA GLU A 927 -57.66 -132.47 -39.09
C GLU A 927 -57.42 -133.35 -40.35
N ARG A 928 -56.16 -133.51 -40.76
CA ARG A 928 -55.70 -134.45 -41.79
C ARG A 928 -54.63 -135.36 -41.22
#